data_AF-A0A951KAM1-F1
#
_entry.id   AF-A0A951KAM1-F1
#
_cell.length_a   1.000
_cell.length_b   1.000
_cell.length_c   1.000
_cell.angle_alpha   90.00
_cell.angle_beta   90.00
_cell.angle_gamma   90.00
#
_symmetry.space_group_name_H-M   'P 1'
#
loop_
_entity.id
_entity.type
_entity.pdbx_description
1 polymer ?
#
loop_
_entity_poly.entity_id
_entity_poly.type
_entity_poly.pdbx_seq_one_letter_code
_entity_poly.pdbx_strand_id
1 'polypeptide(L)'
;EVRQAFARWAVAAMTRYRGRGILWEMWNEPNLFWTPKVNAEDYVKLALTTGEAVKRALPDECFIGPAGAWMDFPFLEKVFAGGTLRYFDAISVHPYRDSAPDTVAPDYEKLRSLIQKYAPQGKEIPILAGEWGYSSSTTKLTEEQQARYLARQWLTNLASGIPLSIWYDWRDDGDDPKQSEHRYGLVKRAHFPNRTPAFDPKPAYVAAQNLIRELRGFQFEKRLPTGSPNDHVLQFRRGNDLKIAAWTSEPAKVVSLSLSGNFTAADVLGKTQPPIAAQNGALSLSLSPAVLYLTAQNAPTGPVAAPANPRHAPKPTVLAFPFGALFIEGQAPKLTLQLPENDASSRAVSLQMTVFDLENRTVHTFTTKRALRGSQSATIELPRFAPGRYRVAATANWGEKSLAMTHHFGVVSRDLASRPSSQIPRWVGVNSYIQHMDAQIYPPAFELMNLLGVRHVRWLPGWGNIQPEENRYDWKNSDAFIALCKQNGITVMACLSYWGAPWTHQKSQELGGAPMGFSAPARQLWADSFAAPTMKRYGDYVKEWQIWNEPNAFWDDDPAQGRGFARAFGSPANYYDLFSKTYDAGHKLNKNLRIMTTLAGTNERDLRRLFDFGLAQKFDGFIGHTYGNHAGRLKMARELLREKGHGDKPLGSGEIGLPADPGDANAQRRQAQFVAEVFLSTVPLPNISGVDWFVLSNRVAEGTYGLLDNRFEPMPSALAYFTTARLLSGATKGTSQTRGNLRLHQVERKGRAPLLALWTNDGSPRQVSLRLKRGVAKIWDLTGRAVPVSWQKGRAQIQAAQPVFIEGDISLDEPIELEIAPAPGGVRVRVTSEIAGNATLTLQTPSGTQSRPVTLTRGTSEAVFPVQSPPMGRSSEVSAQLQWKNGRTTASRQLDFAVAPRVETAVATELRRPQNHPFWRVEGEENWHGMIPDAYTGPEDLSLEIAFGWTPEHLVLWLEARDDIHVFANPTAPWSTDSGQIAFDAGYRRSPDAPFVEYAFGLGEKGSIAFAPDAPHYSANLSAQREGDKTFYRLLVPWSDLAVTPRAGMPIGASLIVNDNDGPRRQGWLGWGSGIGLSKNPALYRDLVLGEALTTP
;
A
#
# COMPACT_ATOMS: atom_id res chain seq x y z
N GLU A 1 -35.69 -0.72 -0.14
CA GLU A 1 -34.37 -1.39 -0.16
C GLU A 1 -33.19 -0.42 -0.07
N VAL A 2 -33.12 0.65 -0.87
CA VAL A 2 -31.99 1.61 -0.88
C VAL A 2 -31.62 2.18 0.51
N ARG A 3 -32.59 2.60 1.33
CA ARG A 3 -32.32 3.09 2.70
C ARG A 3 -31.68 2.01 3.60
N GLN A 4 -32.08 0.76 3.43
CA GLN A 4 -31.48 -0.38 4.15
C GLN A 4 -30.06 -0.67 3.63
N ALA A 5 -29.80 -0.48 2.34
CA ALA A 5 -28.44 -0.59 1.80
C ALA A 5 -27.52 0.47 2.38
N PHE A 6 -27.97 1.74 2.46
CA PHE A 6 -27.22 2.80 3.13
C PHE A 6 -26.96 2.47 4.61
N ALA A 7 -27.97 1.97 5.33
CA ALA A 7 -27.82 1.56 6.72
C ALA A 7 -26.78 0.43 6.90
N ARG A 8 -26.78 -0.59 6.03
CA ARG A 8 -25.76 -1.66 6.04
C ARG A 8 -24.36 -1.11 5.74
N TRP A 9 -24.24 -0.21 4.78
CA TRP A 9 -22.96 0.46 4.47
C TRP A 9 -22.44 1.26 5.66
N ALA A 10 -23.30 2.07 6.30
CA ALA A 10 -22.94 2.85 7.48
C ALA A 10 -22.49 1.95 8.64
N VAL A 11 -23.23 0.87 8.93
CA VAL A 11 -22.84 -0.10 9.97
C VAL A 11 -21.51 -0.77 9.64
N ALA A 12 -21.27 -1.16 8.39
CA ALA A 12 -20.00 -1.77 7.99
C ALA A 12 -18.81 -0.81 8.16
N ALA A 13 -18.97 0.45 7.72
CA ALA A 13 -17.96 1.50 7.88
C ALA A 13 -17.66 1.77 9.37
N MET A 14 -18.70 1.99 10.18
CA MET A 14 -18.56 2.23 11.62
C MET A 14 -17.95 1.02 12.34
N THR A 15 -18.33 -0.21 11.97
CA THR A 15 -17.75 -1.45 12.54
C THR A 15 -16.24 -1.52 12.29
N ARG A 16 -15.80 -1.18 11.09
CA ARG A 16 -14.38 -1.25 10.69
C ARG A 16 -13.46 -0.33 11.52
N TYR A 17 -14.00 0.77 12.04
CA TYR A 17 -13.27 1.75 12.85
C TYR A 17 -13.75 1.80 14.31
N ARG A 18 -14.55 0.81 14.73
CA ARG A 18 -15.10 0.73 16.08
C ARG A 18 -14.01 0.89 17.14
N GLY A 19 -14.30 1.69 18.17
CA GLY A 19 -13.40 1.91 19.30
C GLY A 19 -12.21 2.84 19.01
N ARG A 20 -12.18 3.52 17.86
CA ARG A 20 -11.14 4.53 17.52
C ARG A 20 -11.52 5.96 17.89
N GLY A 21 -12.68 6.16 18.53
CA GLY A 21 -13.16 7.49 18.92
C GLY A 21 -13.59 8.35 17.73
N ILE A 22 -14.11 7.74 16.66
CA ILE A 22 -14.62 8.46 15.49
C ILE A 22 -16.02 9.01 15.80
N LEU A 23 -16.28 10.25 15.38
CA LEU A 23 -17.60 10.88 15.41
C LEU A 23 -18.23 10.74 14.03
N TRP A 24 -19.40 10.12 13.93
CA TRP A 24 -20.04 9.81 12.64
C TRP A 24 -21.22 10.71 12.38
N GLU A 25 -21.04 11.67 11.50
CA GLU A 25 -22.09 12.61 11.07
C GLU A 25 -22.81 12.09 9.83
N MET A 26 -24.15 11.98 9.89
CA MET A 26 -24.96 11.41 8.83
C MET A 26 -25.40 12.47 7.82
N TRP A 27 -24.77 12.43 6.64
CA TRP A 27 -25.12 13.16 5.41
C TRP A 27 -24.90 14.67 5.52
N ASN A 28 -24.15 15.26 4.59
CA ASN A 28 -23.84 16.70 4.60
C ASN A 28 -25.02 17.56 4.14
N GLU A 29 -25.46 18.51 4.96
CA GLU A 29 -26.41 19.58 4.63
C GLU A 29 -27.65 19.12 3.87
N PRO A 30 -28.45 18.18 4.43
CA PRO A 30 -29.65 17.65 3.77
C PRO A 30 -30.74 18.70 3.53
N ASN A 31 -30.68 19.85 4.19
CA ASN A 31 -31.57 20.99 3.94
C ASN A 31 -31.14 21.86 2.74
N LEU A 32 -30.00 21.56 2.12
CA LEU A 32 -29.50 22.20 0.89
C LEU A 32 -29.24 21.18 -0.22
N PHE A 33 -28.47 20.12 0.07
CA PHE A 33 -28.00 19.13 -0.90
C PHE A 33 -28.80 17.82 -0.85
N TRP A 34 -30.10 17.92 -1.02
CA TRP A 34 -31.00 16.76 -1.12
C TRP A 34 -31.81 16.81 -2.42
N THR A 35 -31.52 15.88 -3.34
CA THR A 35 -32.07 15.86 -4.70
C THR A 35 -33.21 14.84 -4.85
N PRO A 36 -34.19 15.06 -5.76
CA PRO A 36 -34.30 16.19 -6.69
C PRO A 36 -34.78 17.50 -6.05
N LYS A 37 -35.29 17.44 -4.81
CA LYS A 37 -35.63 18.62 -3.99
C LYS A 37 -35.49 18.29 -2.52
N VAL A 38 -35.20 19.30 -1.70
CA VAL A 38 -35.07 19.16 -0.25
C VAL A 38 -36.35 18.54 0.34
N ASN A 39 -36.17 17.43 1.08
CA ASN A 39 -37.27 16.70 1.69
C ASN A 39 -36.87 16.16 3.07
N ALA A 40 -37.28 16.88 4.13
CA ALA A 40 -37.03 16.50 5.51
C ALA A 40 -37.65 15.14 5.88
N GLU A 41 -38.80 14.76 5.30
CA GLU A 41 -39.44 13.47 5.61
C GLU A 41 -38.64 12.29 5.07
N ASP A 42 -38.06 12.43 3.89
CA ASP A 42 -37.22 11.38 3.31
C ASP A 42 -35.90 11.25 4.07
N TYR A 43 -35.32 12.38 4.50
CA TYR A 43 -34.18 12.40 5.40
C TYR A 43 -34.50 11.69 6.72
N VAL A 44 -35.64 12.03 7.36
CA VAL A 44 -36.10 11.38 8.60
C VAL A 44 -36.21 9.87 8.43
N LYS A 45 -36.82 9.39 7.34
CA LYS A 45 -36.94 7.94 7.06
C LYS A 45 -35.56 7.28 6.94
N LEU A 46 -34.59 7.93 6.30
CA LEU A 46 -33.22 7.43 6.20
C LEU A 46 -32.50 7.43 7.57
N ALA A 47 -32.63 8.53 8.33
CA ALA A 47 -32.02 8.71 9.64
C ALA A 47 -32.53 7.69 10.66
N LEU A 48 -33.83 7.42 10.68
CA LEU A 48 -34.43 6.39 11.52
C LEU A 48 -33.93 5.00 11.15
N THR A 49 -33.96 4.66 9.86
CA THR A 49 -33.51 3.35 9.35
C THR A 49 -32.04 3.10 9.70
N THR A 50 -31.19 4.11 9.49
CA THR A 50 -29.74 4.03 9.73
C THR A 50 -29.44 4.02 11.22
N GLY A 51 -30.05 4.93 11.98
CA GLY A 51 -29.87 5.04 13.42
C GLY A 51 -30.28 3.78 14.16
N GLU A 52 -31.38 3.14 13.76
CA GLU A 52 -31.81 1.86 14.32
C GLU A 52 -30.78 0.75 14.07
N ALA A 53 -30.30 0.63 12.83
CA ALA A 53 -29.29 -0.36 12.47
C ALA A 53 -27.96 -0.13 13.22
N VAL A 54 -27.52 1.12 13.32
CA VAL A 54 -26.32 1.52 14.05
C VAL A 54 -26.47 1.23 15.53
N LYS A 55 -27.56 1.65 16.19
CA LYS A 55 -27.74 1.40 17.62
C LYS A 55 -27.93 -0.07 17.97
N ARG A 56 -28.44 -0.89 17.04
CA ARG A 56 -28.49 -2.34 17.21
C ARG A 56 -27.12 -2.99 17.12
N ALA A 57 -26.30 -2.60 16.14
CA ALA A 57 -25.00 -3.26 15.89
C ALA A 57 -23.86 -2.69 16.75
N LEU A 58 -23.91 -1.38 17.03
CA LEU A 58 -22.83 -0.57 17.57
C LEU A 58 -23.38 0.45 18.59
N PRO A 59 -23.96 -0.01 19.72
CA PRO A 59 -24.62 0.86 20.69
C PRO A 59 -23.70 1.93 21.30
N ASP A 60 -22.39 1.66 21.36
CA ASP A 60 -21.38 2.54 21.94
C ASP A 60 -20.81 3.59 20.97
N GLU A 61 -21.08 3.46 19.66
CA GLU A 61 -20.57 4.42 18.67
C GLU A 61 -21.48 5.65 18.58
N CYS A 62 -20.85 6.80 18.38
CA CYS A 62 -21.52 8.10 18.32
C CYS A 62 -22.07 8.35 16.92
N PHE A 63 -23.40 8.43 16.80
CA PHE A 63 -24.14 8.68 15.58
C PHE A 63 -24.79 10.07 15.63
N ILE A 64 -24.41 10.94 14.71
CA ILE A 64 -24.65 12.38 14.76
C ILE A 64 -25.45 12.80 13.54
N GLY A 65 -26.34 13.76 13.70
CA GLY A 65 -27.05 14.41 12.59
C GLY A 65 -27.72 15.70 13.05
N PRO A 66 -28.39 16.47 12.19
CA PRO A 66 -28.54 16.22 10.77
C PRO A 66 -27.48 16.87 9.89
N ALA A 67 -26.47 17.55 10.47
CA ALA A 67 -25.47 18.33 9.73
C ALA A 67 -26.11 19.42 8.85
N GLY A 68 -27.07 20.15 9.41
CA GLY A 68 -27.85 21.12 8.65
C GLY A 68 -27.06 22.38 8.31
N ALA A 69 -27.19 22.86 7.07
CA ALA A 69 -26.72 24.16 6.63
C ALA A 69 -27.43 25.27 7.42
N TRP A 70 -26.67 26.24 7.93
CA TRP A 70 -27.17 27.36 8.74
C TRP A 70 -27.94 26.92 10.01
N MET A 71 -28.70 27.85 10.59
CA MET A 71 -29.64 27.58 11.70
C MET A 71 -31.08 27.47 11.17
N ASP A 72 -31.33 26.53 10.26
CA ASP A 72 -32.66 26.28 9.67
C ASP A 72 -33.61 25.60 10.68
N PHE A 73 -34.19 26.40 11.58
CA PHE A 73 -35.10 25.92 12.62
C PHE A 73 -36.33 25.16 12.06
N PRO A 74 -37.01 25.61 10.99
CA PRO A 74 -38.09 24.84 10.39
C PRO A 74 -37.68 23.44 9.94
N PHE A 75 -36.51 23.27 9.33
CA PHE A 75 -36.01 21.95 8.95
C PHE A 75 -35.65 21.12 10.18
N LEU A 76 -34.91 21.69 11.13
CA LEU A 76 -34.50 21.01 12.37
C LEU A 76 -35.72 20.53 13.17
N GLU A 77 -36.75 21.36 13.31
CA GLU A 77 -37.99 20.99 14.00
C GLU A 77 -38.70 19.81 13.31
N LYS A 78 -38.78 19.81 11.97
CA LYS A 78 -39.34 18.67 11.21
C LYS A 78 -38.54 17.39 11.44
N VAL A 79 -37.21 17.46 11.41
CA VAL A 79 -36.34 16.30 11.64
C VAL A 79 -36.49 15.75 13.06
N PHE A 80 -36.59 16.62 14.07
CA PHE A 80 -36.74 16.22 15.46
C PHE A 80 -38.14 15.68 15.76
N ALA A 81 -39.18 16.32 15.22
CA ALA A 81 -40.56 15.84 15.28
C ALA A 81 -40.75 14.46 14.63
N GLY A 82 -39.92 14.13 13.63
CA GLY A 82 -39.83 12.80 13.04
C GLY A 82 -39.27 11.71 13.96
N GLY A 83 -38.81 12.03 15.17
CA GLY A 83 -38.34 11.07 16.18
C GLY A 83 -36.88 10.65 16.03
N THR A 84 -36.08 11.36 15.24
CA THR A 84 -34.66 11.06 14.98
C THR A 84 -33.78 11.20 16.22
N LEU A 85 -34.16 12.06 17.18
CA LEU A 85 -33.47 12.26 18.46
C LEU A 85 -33.39 11.01 19.33
N ARG A 86 -34.19 9.97 19.05
CA ARG A 86 -34.03 8.65 19.68
C ARG A 86 -32.66 8.05 19.38
N TYR A 87 -32.16 8.21 18.16
CA TYR A 87 -30.93 7.57 17.70
C TYR A 87 -29.72 8.51 17.66
N PHE A 88 -29.91 9.81 17.41
CA PHE A 88 -28.79 10.75 17.43
C PHE A 88 -28.22 10.93 18.84
N ASP A 89 -26.89 10.91 18.94
CA ASP A 89 -26.15 11.16 20.17
C ASP A 89 -25.68 12.61 20.29
N ALA A 90 -25.63 13.34 19.18
CA ALA A 90 -25.38 14.77 19.14
C ALA A 90 -26.09 15.40 17.94
N ILE A 91 -26.35 16.71 18.05
CA ILE A 91 -26.89 17.52 16.96
C ILE A 91 -25.78 18.33 16.31
N SER A 92 -25.52 18.09 15.04
CA SER A 92 -24.57 18.92 14.27
C SER A 92 -25.28 19.94 13.39
N VAL A 93 -24.75 21.16 13.39
CA VAL A 93 -25.21 22.33 12.61
C VAL A 93 -24.02 23.08 12.01
N HIS A 94 -24.24 23.74 10.87
CA HIS A 94 -23.24 24.52 10.15
C HIS A 94 -23.58 26.03 10.22
N PRO A 95 -23.18 26.77 11.26
CA PRO A 95 -23.77 28.07 11.63
C PRO A 95 -23.31 29.27 10.79
N TYR A 96 -22.95 29.04 9.52
CA TYR A 96 -22.51 30.08 8.60
C TYR A 96 -23.43 31.31 8.64
N ARG A 97 -22.81 32.50 8.64
CA ARG A 97 -23.49 33.79 8.75
C ARG A 97 -22.58 34.90 8.26
N ASP A 98 -23.16 36.00 7.79
CA ASP A 98 -22.41 37.19 7.40
C ASP A 98 -22.05 38.10 8.60
N SER A 99 -22.70 37.90 9.75
CA SER A 99 -22.46 38.65 10.98
C SER A 99 -21.29 38.09 11.80
N ALA A 100 -20.89 38.79 12.87
CA ALA A 100 -19.87 38.30 13.79
C ALA A 100 -20.27 36.97 14.45
N PRO A 101 -19.32 36.07 14.77
CA PRO A 101 -19.63 34.72 15.25
C PRO A 101 -20.34 34.70 16.60
N ASP A 102 -20.08 35.64 17.49
CA ASP A 102 -20.75 35.76 18.80
C ASP A 102 -22.28 35.92 18.70
N THR A 103 -22.81 36.32 17.54
CA THR A 103 -24.26 36.39 17.29
C THR A 103 -24.95 35.02 17.29
N VAL A 104 -24.22 33.90 17.31
CA VAL A 104 -24.81 32.54 17.34
C VAL A 104 -25.38 32.16 18.70
N ALA A 105 -24.96 32.83 19.79
CA ALA A 105 -25.31 32.40 21.14
C ALA A 105 -26.84 32.26 21.36
N PRO A 106 -27.70 33.21 20.92
CA PRO A 106 -29.16 33.05 21.02
C PRO A 106 -29.70 31.88 20.19
N ASP A 107 -29.10 31.58 19.04
CA ASP A 107 -29.51 30.46 18.20
C ASP A 107 -29.22 29.12 18.88
N TYR A 108 -28.10 29.01 19.60
CA TYR A 108 -27.80 27.82 20.40
C TYR A 108 -28.78 27.64 21.56
N GLU A 109 -29.19 28.71 22.25
CA GLU A 109 -30.23 28.63 23.29
C GLU A 109 -31.58 28.18 22.73
N LYS A 110 -31.96 28.73 21.57
CA LYS A 110 -33.16 28.32 20.85
C LYS A 110 -33.07 26.85 20.40
N LEU A 111 -31.91 26.41 19.90
CA LEU A 111 -31.70 25.02 19.49
C LEU A 111 -31.74 24.06 20.69
N ARG A 112 -31.13 24.42 21.82
CA ARG A 112 -31.24 23.64 23.07
C ARG A 112 -32.70 23.48 23.50
N SER A 113 -33.47 24.56 23.44
CA SER A 113 -34.92 24.53 23.75
C SER A 113 -35.69 23.61 22.78
N LEU A 114 -35.35 23.65 21.49
CA LEU A 114 -35.96 22.80 20.48
C LEU A 114 -35.59 21.32 20.66
N ILE A 115 -34.33 21.01 20.99
CA ILE A 115 -33.88 19.66 21.34
C ILE A 115 -34.64 19.17 22.56
N GLN A 116 -34.73 19.97 23.63
CA GLN A 116 -35.45 19.61 24.85
C GLN A 116 -36.93 19.31 24.60
N LYS A 117 -37.57 20.01 23.66
CA LYS A 117 -38.97 19.78 23.27
C LYS A 117 -39.21 18.39 22.67
N TYR A 118 -38.25 17.83 21.94
CA TYR A 118 -38.41 16.58 21.17
C TYR A 118 -37.55 15.40 21.65
N ALA A 119 -36.56 15.64 22.49
CA ALA A 119 -35.66 14.60 22.99
C ALA A 119 -36.42 13.63 23.92
N PRO A 120 -36.08 12.33 23.91
CA PRO A 120 -36.60 11.39 24.90
C PRO A 120 -36.31 11.87 26.34
N GLN A 121 -37.25 11.61 27.26
CA GLN A 121 -37.10 12.01 28.66
C GLN A 121 -35.79 11.46 29.25
N GLY A 122 -35.01 12.34 29.88
CA GLY A 122 -33.72 11.98 30.50
C GLY A 122 -32.55 11.84 29.52
N LYS A 123 -32.75 12.06 28.21
CA LYS A 123 -31.66 12.07 27.22
C LYS A 123 -31.14 13.48 27.00
N GLU A 124 -29.88 13.72 27.37
CA GLU A 124 -29.16 14.94 27.00
C GLU A 124 -28.46 14.75 25.65
N ILE A 125 -28.63 15.71 24.75
CA ILE A 125 -28.05 15.67 23.40
C ILE A 125 -27.24 16.96 23.19
N PRO A 126 -25.89 16.89 23.12
CA PRO A 126 -25.05 18.06 22.87
C PRO A 126 -25.22 18.59 21.44
N ILE A 127 -24.92 19.87 21.27
CA ILE A 127 -24.85 20.53 19.96
C ILE A 127 -23.39 20.59 19.52
N LEU A 128 -23.08 20.28 18.27
CA LEU A 128 -21.77 20.39 17.65
C LEU A 128 -21.83 21.45 16.54
N ALA A 129 -20.75 22.19 16.36
CA ALA A 129 -20.51 22.98 15.15
C ALA A 129 -19.62 22.15 14.21
N GLY A 130 -20.26 21.37 13.33
CA GLY A 130 -19.63 20.40 12.43
C GLY A 130 -18.86 21.06 11.27
N GLU A 131 -19.27 22.25 10.86
CA GLU A 131 -18.61 23.01 9.81
C GLU A 131 -18.92 24.49 9.98
N TRP A 132 -17.90 25.35 10.10
CA TRP A 132 -18.09 26.79 10.12
C TRP A 132 -16.79 27.55 9.89
N GLY A 133 -16.79 28.53 9.00
CA GLY A 133 -15.71 29.49 8.90
C GLY A 133 -16.13 30.80 8.25
N TYR A 134 -15.15 31.65 8.01
CA TYR A 134 -15.34 32.93 7.33
C TYR A 134 -14.34 33.10 6.21
N SER A 135 -14.83 33.43 5.02
CA SER A 135 -14.01 33.69 3.86
C SER A 135 -13.31 35.05 3.96
N SER A 136 -12.01 35.07 3.69
CA SER A 136 -11.23 36.30 3.51
C SER A 136 -11.19 36.75 2.05
N SER A 137 -12.28 36.57 1.29
CA SER A 137 -12.41 37.13 -0.05
C SER A 137 -12.55 38.65 0.02
N THR A 138 -12.09 39.35 -1.01
CA THR A 138 -12.17 40.82 -1.10
C THR A 138 -13.61 41.35 -1.11
N THR A 139 -14.59 40.46 -1.29
CA THR A 139 -16.03 40.77 -1.27
C THR A 139 -16.67 40.51 0.11
N LYS A 140 -15.93 39.94 1.08
CA LYS A 140 -16.42 39.57 2.40
C LYS A 140 -15.59 40.21 3.51
N LEU A 141 -14.45 39.59 3.88
CA LEU A 141 -13.63 40.01 5.03
C LEU A 141 -12.15 40.17 4.64
N THR A 142 -11.43 40.99 5.41
CA THR A 142 -9.95 40.96 5.40
C THR A 142 -9.41 39.76 6.19
N GLU A 143 -8.14 39.43 6.00
CA GLU A 143 -7.49 38.33 6.72
C GLU A 143 -7.33 38.63 8.22
N GLU A 144 -7.19 39.89 8.59
CA GLU A 144 -7.19 40.32 10.00
C GLU A 144 -8.58 40.14 10.62
N GLN A 145 -9.64 40.46 9.89
CA GLN A 145 -11.01 40.23 10.35
C GLN A 145 -11.29 38.73 10.49
N GLN A 146 -10.85 37.92 9.52
CA GLN A 146 -10.92 36.45 9.59
C GLN A 146 -10.23 35.92 10.85
N ALA A 147 -9.03 36.43 11.19
CA ALA A 147 -8.30 36.03 12.39
C ALA A 147 -9.04 36.37 13.69
N ARG A 148 -9.65 37.56 13.76
CA ARG A 148 -10.49 37.97 14.89
C ARG A 148 -11.69 37.05 15.03
N TYR A 149 -12.36 36.74 13.91
CA TYR A 149 -13.56 35.92 13.92
C TYR A 149 -13.27 34.47 14.27
N LEU A 150 -12.13 33.91 13.86
CA LEU A 150 -11.72 32.58 14.32
C LEU A 150 -11.62 32.49 15.84
N ALA A 151 -10.89 33.43 16.46
CA ALA A 151 -10.73 33.42 17.91
C ALA A 151 -12.07 33.60 18.62
N ARG A 152 -12.91 34.52 18.13
CA ARG A 152 -14.25 34.80 18.68
C ARG A 152 -15.19 33.61 18.51
N GLN A 153 -15.17 32.92 17.37
CA GLN A 153 -15.97 31.72 17.11
C GLN A 153 -15.66 30.63 18.11
N TRP A 154 -14.39 30.27 18.27
CA TRP A 154 -14.01 29.18 19.19
C TRP A 154 -14.29 29.56 20.65
N LEU A 155 -14.02 30.80 21.06
CA LEU A 155 -14.33 31.29 22.40
C LEU A 155 -15.83 31.33 22.68
N THR A 156 -16.64 31.71 21.69
CA THR A 156 -18.10 31.75 21.79
C THR A 156 -18.66 30.34 21.91
N ASN A 157 -18.27 29.43 21.01
CA ASN A 157 -18.69 28.03 21.05
C ASN A 157 -18.32 27.39 22.40
N LEU A 158 -17.11 27.65 22.89
CA LEU A 158 -16.65 27.18 24.20
C LEU A 158 -17.52 27.75 25.33
N ALA A 159 -17.77 29.06 25.36
CA ALA A 159 -18.62 29.71 26.37
C ALA A 159 -20.09 29.27 26.32
N SER A 160 -20.57 28.91 25.13
CA SER A 160 -21.92 28.37 24.89
C SER A 160 -22.02 26.86 25.15
N GLY A 161 -20.95 26.21 25.63
CA GLY A 161 -20.94 24.78 25.96
C GLY A 161 -21.06 23.87 24.74
N ILE A 162 -20.46 24.27 23.61
CA ILE A 162 -20.37 23.50 22.37
C ILE A 162 -19.03 22.73 22.39
N PRO A 163 -19.03 21.39 22.53
CA PRO A 163 -17.82 20.61 22.75
C PRO A 163 -16.96 20.40 21.49
N LEU A 164 -17.47 20.72 20.30
CA LEU A 164 -16.74 20.61 19.03
C LEU A 164 -17.03 21.83 18.15
N SER A 165 -15.97 22.46 17.64
CA SER A 165 -16.04 23.60 16.72
C SER A 165 -15.05 23.42 15.59
N ILE A 166 -15.51 22.95 14.44
CA ILE A 166 -14.69 22.74 13.25
C ILE A 166 -14.61 24.05 12.45
N TRP A 167 -13.39 24.43 12.06
CA TRP A 167 -13.16 25.54 11.14
C TRP A 167 -13.11 25.03 9.70
N TYR A 168 -13.93 25.60 8.82
CA TYR A 168 -13.82 25.41 7.37
C TYR A 168 -13.10 26.62 6.75
N ASP A 169 -11.93 26.49 6.12
CA ASP A 169 -11.15 25.28 5.84
C ASP A 169 -9.69 25.41 6.31
N TRP A 170 -8.97 24.30 6.35
CA TRP A 170 -7.54 24.29 6.60
C TRP A 170 -6.78 25.12 5.56
N ARG A 171 -7.11 25.01 4.26
CA ARG A 171 -6.36 25.59 3.15
C ARG A 171 -7.29 26.34 2.18
N ASP A 172 -6.81 27.44 1.59
CA ASP A 172 -7.53 28.13 0.52
C ASP A 172 -7.64 27.22 -0.73
N ASP A 173 -8.85 27.08 -1.28
CA ASP A 173 -9.12 26.18 -2.41
C ASP A 173 -8.84 26.80 -3.79
N GLY A 174 -8.63 28.11 -3.88
CA GLY A 174 -8.37 28.80 -5.14
C GLY A 174 -7.68 30.16 -5.00
N ASP A 175 -7.26 30.71 -6.13
CA ASP A 175 -6.47 31.95 -6.15
C ASP A 175 -7.31 33.20 -6.45
N ASP A 176 -8.56 33.04 -6.91
CA ASP A 176 -9.45 34.18 -7.16
C ASP A 176 -9.82 34.87 -5.84
N PRO A 177 -9.37 36.12 -5.61
CA PRO A 177 -9.61 36.81 -4.35
C PRO A 177 -11.09 37.22 -4.17
N LYS A 178 -11.92 37.17 -5.22
CA LYS A 178 -13.35 37.52 -5.15
C LYS A 178 -14.25 36.33 -4.86
N GLN A 179 -13.78 35.09 -5.07
CA GLN A 179 -14.55 33.87 -4.85
C GLN A 179 -14.46 33.45 -3.38
N SER A 180 -15.61 33.27 -2.73
CA SER A 180 -15.65 32.97 -1.30
C SER A 180 -15.07 31.59 -0.98
N GLU A 181 -15.45 30.55 -1.74
CA GLU A 181 -14.96 29.18 -1.59
C GLU A 181 -13.42 29.08 -1.66
N HIS A 182 -12.79 29.97 -2.42
CA HIS A 182 -11.35 29.98 -2.55
C HIS A 182 -10.60 30.49 -1.31
N ARG A 183 -11.28 31.15 -0.35
CA ARG A 183 -10.64 32.02 0.65
C ARG A 183 -10.99 31.69 2.11
N TYR A 184 -11.55 30.51 2.38
CA TYR A 184 -11.87 30.03 3.73
C TYR A 184 -10.67 29.50 4.53
N GLY A 185 -9.55 29.20 3.86
CA GLY A 185 -8.36 28.58 4.44
C GLY A 185 -7.79 29.32 5.65
N LEU A 186 -7.19 28.56 6.57
CA LEU A 186 -6.24 29.09 7.56
C LEU A 186 -4.87 29.34 6.94
N VAL A 187 -4.52 28.57 5.92
CA VAL A 187 -3.30 28.75 5.15
C VAL A 187 -3.63 29.03 3.68
N LYS A 188 -2.72 29.70 2.98
CA LYS A 188 -2.88 29.98 1.55
C LYS A 188 -2.89 28.69 0.72
N ARG A 189 -3.44 28.77 -0.49
CA ARG A 189 -3.54 27.65 -1.44
C ARG A 189 -2.16 27.11 -1.80
N ALA A 190 -1.20 28.02 -1.97
CA ALA A 190 0.15 27.70 -2.42
C ALA A 190 0.78 26.67 -1.47
N HIS A 191 0.94 25.46 -2.00
CA HIS A 191 1.61 24.38 -1.31
C HIS A 191 3.08 24.44 -1.64
N PHE A 192 3.85 24.51 -0.57
CA PHE A 192 5.27 24.70 -0.54
C PHE A 192 5.83 23.43 0.15
N PRO A 193 5.82 22.26 -0.52
CA PRO A 193 5.94 20.90 0.05
C PRO A 193 7.17 20.61 0.91
N ASN A 194 8.13 21.53 0.93
CA ASN A 194 9.42 21.31 1.51
C ASN A 194 9.89 22.52 2.36
N ARG A 195 8.97 23.45 2.67
CA ARG A 195 9.17 24.57 3.62
C ARG A 195 8.46 24.15 4.88
N THR A 196 8.99 24.56 6.03
CA THR A 196 8.25 24.46 7.28
C THR A 196 7.91 25.87 7.74
N PRO A 197 6.64 26.31 7.68
CA PRO A 197 5.45 25.55 7.28
C PRO A 197 5.29 25.40 5.75
N ALA A 198 4.68 24.29 5.33
CA ALA A 198 4.49 23.95 3.91
C ALA A 198 3.40 24.77 3.21
N PHE A 199 2.76 25.69 3.93
CA PHE A 199 1.78 26.63 3.40
C PHE A 199 2.03 27.98 4.05
N ASP A 200 1.68 29.08 3.38
CA ASP A 200 1.77 30.40 4.00
C ASP A 200 0.66 30.52 5.05
N PRO A 201 0.98 30.72 6.33
CA PRO A 201 -0.04 30.91 7.35
C PRO A 201 -0.74 32.25 7.10
N LYS A 202 -2.07 32.26 7.08
CA LYS A 202 -2.84 33.50 7.17
C LYS A 202 -2.85 33.96 8.64
N PRO A 203 -3.13 35.24 8.93
CA PRO A 203 -3.36 35.72 10.29
C PRO A 203 -4.28 34.83 11.14
N ALA A 204 -5.30 34.20 10.51
CA ALA A 204 -6.20 33.26 11.20
C ALA A 204 -5.51 31.99 11.72
N TYR A 205 -4.52 31.46 10.99
CA TYR A 205 -3.69 30.35 11.47
C TYR A 205 -2.91 30.73 12.73
N VAL A 206 -2.31 31.91 12.74
CA VAL A 206 -1.54 32.42 13.89
C VAL A 206 -2.47 32.68 15.08
N ALA A 207 -3.66 33.23 14.85
CA ALA A 207 -4.68 33.41 15.87
C ALA A 207 -5.12 32.06 16.49
N ALA A 208 -5.35 31.04 15.66
CA ALA A 208 -5.68 29.70 16.13
C ALA A 208 -4.58 29.10 17.02
N GLN A 209 -3.32 29.17 16.58
CA GLN A 209 -2.16 28.73 17.36
C GLN A 209 -2.05 29.48 18.69
N ASN A 210 -2.22 30.79 18.66
CA ASN A 210 -2.13 31.63 19.85
C ASN A 210 -3.25 31.31 20.85
N LEU A 211 -4.50 31.21 20.41
CA LEU A 211 -5.63 30.83 21.26
C LEU A 211 -5.37 29.48 21.97
N ILE A 212 -4.93 28.47 21.22
CA ILE A 212 -4.61 27.14 21.77
C ILE A 212 -3.49 27.24 22.81
N ARG A 213 -2.47 28.07 22.56
CA ARG A 213 -1.37 28.31 23.50
C ARG A 213 -1.84 29.02 24.77
N GLU A 214 -2.61 30.10 24.60
CA GLU A 214 -3.09 30.95 25.69
C GLU A 214 -4.01 30.18 26.65
N LEU A 215 -4.86 29.30 26.11
CA LEU A 215 -5.83 28.52 26.90
C LEU A 215 -5.32 27.13 27.31
N ARG A 216 -4.06 26.78 27.05
CA ARG A 216 -3.54 25.44 27.35
C ARG A 216 -3.66 25.10 28.84
N GLY A 217 -4.51 24.12 29.14
CA GLY A 217 -4.79 23.64 30.49
C GLY A 217 -5.69 24.56 31.32
N PHE A 218 -6.21 25.65 30.74
CA PHE A 218 -7.21 26.51 31.37
C PHE A 218 -8.61 25.96 31.11
N GLN A 219 -9.47 25.99 32.13
CA GLN A 219 -10.88 25.65 32.03
C GLN A 219 -11.73 26.91 32.09
N PHE A 220 -12.75 27.00 31.26
CA PHE A 220 -13.70 28.10 31.31
C PHE A 220 -14.50 28.06 32.60
N GLU A 221 -14.59 29.19 33.27
CA GLU A 221 -15.27 29.31 34.56
C GLU A 221 -16.58 30.08 34.40
N LYS A 222 -16.52 31.28 33.81
CA LYS A 222 -17.67 32.16 33.65
C LYS A 222 -17.39 33.30 32.68
N ARG A 223 -18.46 33.93 32.19
CA ARG A 223 -18.41 35.27 31.62
C ARG A 223 -18.53 36.30 32.73
N LEU A 224 -17.65 37.30 32.76
CA LEU A 224 -17.72 38.41 33.71
C LEU A 224 -18.76 39.44 33.26
N PRO A 225 -19.57 39.98 34.17
CA PRO A 225 -20.55 41.00 33.84
C PRO A 225 -19.85 42.34 33.58
N THR A 226 -20.22 43.00 32.48
CA THR A 226 -19.78 44.37 32.15
C THR A 226 -20.95 45.35 32.00
N GLY A 227 -22.19 44.84 32.04
CA GLY A 227 -23.40 45.62 31.79
C GLY A 227 -23.82 45.71 30.32
N SER A 228 -23.02 45.23 29.36
CA SER A 228 -23.40 45.12 27.93
C SER A 228 -23.35 43.67 27.44
N PRO A 229 -24.38 43.19 26.72
CA PRO A 229 -24.35 41.86 26.10
C PRO A 229 -23.35 41.76 24.94
N ASN A 230 -22.85 42.88 24.43
CA ASN A 230 -21.86 42.94 23.35
C ASN A 230 -20.41 42.86 23.84
N ASP A 231 -20.19 42.86 25.16
CA ASP A 231 -18.86 42.76 25.76
C ASP A 231 -18.60 41.34 26.25
N HIS A 232 -17.65 40.67 25.62
CA HIS A 232 -17.33 39.28 25.88
C HIS A 232 -16.06 39.21 26.71
N VAL A 233 -16.22 39.15 28.03
CA VAL A 233 -15.11 38.99 28.98
C VAL A 233 -15.21 37.60 29.59
N LEU A 234 -14.42 36.66 29.08
CA LEU A 234 -14.45 35.26 29.49
C LEU A 234 -13.31 34.97 30.46
N GLN A 235 -13.65 34.41 31.62
CA GLN A 235 -12.71 34.03 32.66
C GLN A 235 -12.43 32.52 32.61
N PHE A 236 -11.16 32.18 32.70
CA PHE A 236 -10.66 30.81 32.76
C PHE A 236 -9.69 30.63 33.91
N ARG A 237 -9.58 29.39 34.41
CA ARG A 237 -8.75 29.04 35.57
C ARG A 237 -7.87 27.83 35.29
N ARG A 238 -6.66 27.84 35.87
CA ARG A 238 -5.75 26.67 35.93
C ARG A 238 -4.99 26.71 37.26
N GLY A 239 -5.43 25.93 38.24
CA GLY A 239 -4.91 26.06 39.61
C GLY A 239 -5.11 27.48 40.13
N ASN A 240 -4.03 28.15 40.52
CA ASN A 240 -4.06 29.55 40.97
C ASN A 240 -3.88 30.56 39.83
N ASP A 241 -3.70 30.11 38.58
CA ASP A 241 -3.57 31.01 37.45
C ASP A 241 -4.95 31.46 36.96
N LEU A 242 -5.06 32.74 36.63
CA LEU A 242 -6.23 33.36 36.04
C LEU A 242 -5.93 33.79 34.60
N LYS A 243 -6.83 33.46 33.68
CA LYS A 243 -6.79 33.89 32.29
C LYS A 243 -8.09 34.59 31.92
N ILE A 244 -7.98 35.74 31.27
CA ILE A 244 -9.12 36.45 30.68
C ILE A 244 -8.94 36.49 29.17
N ALA A 245 -10.00 36.19 28.42
CA ALA A 245 -10.10 36.52 26.99
C ALA A 245 -11.21 37.56 26.83
N ALA A 246 -10.88 38.73 26.29
CA ALA A 246 -11.78 39.87 26.28
C ALA A 246 -11.88 40.53 24.89
N TRP A 247 -13.10 40.76 24.40
CA TRP A 247 -13.39 41.55 23.20
C TRP A 247 -14.77 42.21 23.31
N THR A 248 -15.09 43.10 22.37
CA THR A 248 -16.43 43.67 22.23
C THR A 248 -16.89 43.61 20.77
N SER A 249 -18.19 43.50 20.55
CA SER A 249 -18.82 43.63 19.22
C SER A 249 -19.15 45.08 18.87
N GLU A 250 -18.87 46.02 19.77
CA GLU A 250 -19.02 47.46 19.59
C GLU A 250 -17.70 48.14 19.17
N PRO A 251 -17.71 49.44 18.81
CA PRO A 251 -16.49 50.25 18.73
C PRO A 251 -15.68 50.17 20.03
N ALA A 252 -14.36 50.37 19.91
CA ALA A 252 -13.44 50.22 21.03
C ALA A 252 -13.83 51.13 22.21
N LYS A 253 -13.83 50.57 23.42
CA LYS A 253 -14.25 51.25 24.65
C LYS A 253 -13.51 50.71 25.86
N VAL A 254 -13.53 51.46 26.96
CA VAL A 254 -12.92 51.04 28.22
C VAL A 254 -14.01 50.52 29.14
N VAL A 255 -13.77 49.34 29.75
CA VAL A 255 -14.63 48.76 30.78
C VAL A 255 -13.84 48.61 32.08
N SER A 256 -14.54 48.69 33.20
CA SER A 256 -13.97 48.46 34.53
C SER A 256 -14.42 47.09 35.03
N LEU A 257 -13.47 46.22 35.37
CA LEU A 257 -13.72 44.86 35.86
C LEU A 257 -13.31 44.75 37.32
N SER A 258 -14.13 44.12 38.16
CA SER A 258 -13.79 43.82 39.56
C SER A 258 -12.79 42.66 39.65
N LEU A 259 -11.55 42.93 39.26
CA LEU A 259 -10.41 42.01 39.28
C LEU A 259 -9.23 42.67 40.00
N SER A 260 -8.44 41.88 40.70
CA SER A 260 -7.24 42.32 41.43
C SER A 260 -6.00 41.60 40.91
N GLY A 261 -4.84 42.25 41.01
CA GLY A 261 -3.54 41.69 40.62
C GLY A 261 -2.95 42.32 39.37
N ASN A 262 -1.79 41.78 38.96
CA ASN A 262 -1.03 42.22 37.80
C ASN A 262 -1.21 41.22 36.66
N PHE A 263 -1.50 41.73 35.47
CA PHE A 263 -1.77 40.93 34.29
C PHE A 263 -0.74 41.18 33.20
N THR A 264 -0.15 40.11 32.67
CA THR A 264 0.53 40.17 31.37
C THR A 264 -0.51 40.09 30.26
N ALA A 265 -0.34 40.86 29.20
CA ALA A 265 -1.30 40.95 28.11
C ALA A 265 -0.71 40.51 26.77
N ALA A 266 -1.52 39.88 25.92
CA ALA A 266 -1.16 39.49 24.55
C ALA A 266 -2.36 39.69 23.61
N ASP A 267 -2.11 40.16 22.39
CA ASP A 267 -3.17 40.31 21.39
C ASP A 267 -3.57 38.98 20.74
N VAL A 268 -4.53 39.03 19.81
CA VAL A 268 -5.08 37.86 19.11
C VAL A 268 -4.02 37.04 18.36
N LEU A 269 -2.94 37.67 17.89
CA LEU A 269 -1.83 37.02 17.18
C LEU A 269 -0.68 36.62 18.13
N GLY A 270 -0.79 36.93 19.42
CA GLY A 270 0.17 36.57 20.45
C GLY A 270 1.30 37.57 20.64
N LYS A 271 1.16 38.79 20.12
CA LYS A 271 2.12 39.87 20.38
C LYS A 271 1.88 40.42 21.79
N THR A 272 2.96 40.47 22.58
CA THR A 272 2.95 41.01 23.94
C THR A 272 2.47 42.47 23.93
N GLN A 273 1.55 42.76 24.84
CA GLN A 273 1.02 44.08 25.12
C GLN A 273 1.56 44.58 26.48
N PRO A 274 1.56 45.88 26.74
CA PRO A 274 1.94 46.41 28.04
C PRO A 274 1.16 45.73 29.18
N PRO A 275 1.82 45.36 30.30
CA PRO A 275 1.14 44.74 31.43
C PRO A 275 0.11 45.70 32.03
N ILE A 276 -0.99 45.16 32.52
CA ILE A 276 -2.11 45.91 33.09
C ILE A 276 -2.24 45.53 34.56
N ALA A 277 -2.22 46.51 35.46
CA ALA A 277 -2.40 46.30 36.88
C ALA A 277 -3.77 46.82 37.33
N ALA A 278 -4.43 46.08 38.21
CA ALA A 278 -5.64 46.56 38.86
C ALA A 278 -5.31 47.70 39.84
N GLN A 279 -6.11 48.76 39.83
CA GLN A 279 -6.03 49.88 40.76
C GLN A 279 -7.29 49.88 41.64
N ASN A 280 -7.13 49.98 42.96
CA ASN A 280 -8.24 50.01 43.92
C ASN A 280 -9.26 48.84 43.75
N GLY A 281 -8.78 47.65 43.42
CA GLY A 281 -9.62 46.46 43.23
C GLY A 281 -10.38 46.40 41.89
N ALA A 282 -10.08 47.32 40.97
CA ALA A 282 -10.66 47.36 39.63
C ALA A 282 -9.58 47.35 38.54
N LEU A 283 -9.80 46.54 37.50
CA LEU A 283 -8.97 46.47 36.30
C LEU A 283 -9.65 47.28 35.18
N SER A 284 -9.02 48.38 34.78
CA SER A 284 -9.45 49.16 33.61
C SER A 284 -8.95 48.49 32.34
N LEU A 285 -9.87 48.06 31.48
CA LEU A 285 -9.56 47.25 30.30
C LEU A 285 -10.12 47.90 29.03
N SER A 286 -9.26 48.14 28.04
CA SER A 286 -9.69 48.57 26.71
C SER A 286 -10.14 47.36 25.89
N LEU A 287 -11.43 47.30 25.57
CA LEU A 287 -12.00 46.31 24.67
C LEU A 287 -11.99 46.83 23.23
N SER A 288 -11.78 45.91 22.28
CA SER A 288 -11.91 46.14 20.85
C SER A 288 -12.56 44.93 20.18
N PRO A 289 -12.88 44.98 18.87
CA PRO A 289 -13.31 43.81 18.11
C PRO A 289 -12.28 42.66 18.02
N ALA A 290 -11.02 42.89 18.39
CA ALA A 290 -9.99 41.87 18.50
C ALA A 290 -9.88 41.34 19.94
N VAL A 291 -9.63 40.05 20.07
CA VAL A 291 -9.46 39.39 21.37
C VAL A 291 -8.15 39.82 22.02
N LEU A 292 -8.24 40.22 23.28
CA LEU A 292 -7.12 40.48 24.18
C LEU A 292 -7.05 39.37 25.24
N TYR A 293 -5.89 38.75 25.39
CA TYR A 293 -5.62 37.75 26.41
C TYR A 293 -4.87 38.37 27.58
N LEU A 294 -5.35 38.16 28.81
CA LEU A 294 -4.70 38.62 30.05
C LEU A 294 -4.40 37.43 30.95
N THR A 295 -3.23 37.43 31.57
CA THR A 295 -2.79 36.35 32.47
C THR A 295 -2.29 36.91 33.79
N ALA A 296 -2.82 36.42 34.90
CA ALA A 296 -2.29 36.64 36.24
C ALA A 296 -1.88 35.30 36.85
N GLN A 297 -0.66 35.24 37.39
CA GLN A 297 -0.14 34.07 38.10
C GLN A 297 -0.44 34.20 39.60
N ASN A 298 -0.72 33.08 40.28
CA ASN A 298 -0.92 33.01 41.74
C ASN A 298 -2.06 33.89 42.32
N ALA A 299 -3.25 33.93 41.68
CA ALA A 299 -4.42 34.63 42.18
C ALA A 299 -5.12 33.88 43.35
N PRO A 300 -5.60 34.56 44.42
CA PRO A 300 -6.24 33.92 45.59
C PRO A 300 -7.57 33.18 45.26
N THR A 301 -7.85 32.08 45.97
CA THR A 301 -8.96 31.15 45.71
C THR A 301 -10.21 31.40 46.57
N GLY A 302 -11.40 31.33 45.97
CA GLY A 302 -12.66 30.97 46.65
C GLY A 302 -13.07 29.54 46.28
N PRO A 303 -13.97 28.87 47.04
CA PRO A 303 -14.29 27.47 46.83
C PRO A 303 -15.12 27.32 45.56
N VAL A 304 -14.56 26.64 44.55
CA VAL A 304 -15.28 26.26 43.33
C VAL A 304 -15.23 24.75 43.21
N ALA A 305 -16.42 24.15 43.17
CA ALA A 305 -16.63 22.73 42.91
C ALA A 305 -15.97 22.38 41.58
N ALA A 306 -15.21 21.28 41.54
CA ALA A 306 -14.66 20.74 40.30
C ALA A 306 -15.79 20.21 39.42
N PRO A 307 -15.98 20.67 38.17
CA PRO A 307 -16.83 19.98 37.22
C PRO A 307 -16.04 19.50 36.00
N ALA A 308 -16.34 18.26 35.66
CA ALA A 308 -16.16 17.56 34.39
C ALA A 308 -15.16 18.16 33.37
N ASN A 309 -13.94 17.63 33.41
CA ASN A 309 -12.98 17.74 32.31
C ASN A 309 -13.65 17.25 31.00
N PRO A 310 -13.71 18.03 29.90
CA PRO A 310 -14.12 17.52 28.61
C PRO A 310 -13.00 16.61 28.11
N ARG A 311 -13.16 15.33 28.45
CA ARG A 311 -12.45 14.14 27.96
C ARG A 311 -11.20 14.46 27.15
N HIS A 312 -10.02 14.36 27.79
CA HIS A 312 -9.03 13.46 27.19
C HIS A 312 -9.83 12.24 26.77
N ALA A 313 -9.90 11.96 25.47
CA ALA A 313 -10.34 10.64 25.04
C ALA A 313 -9.58 9.67 25.95
N PRO A 314 -10.27 8.87 26.78
CA PRO A 314 -9.58 7.95 27.66
C PRO A 314 -8.59 7.20 26.78
N LYS A 315 -7.29 7.19 27.15
CA LYS A 315 -6.31 6.38 26.42
C LYS A 315 -6.98 5.01 26.26
N PRO A 316 -7.17 4.54 25.02
CA PRO A 316 -7.92 3.31 24.79
C PRO A 316 -7.27 2.21 25.61
N THR A 317 -8.04 1.23 26.06
CA THR A 317 -7.46 0.03 26.65
C THR A 317 -6.50 -0.57 25.61
N VAL A 318 -5.20 -0.49 25.87
CA VAL A 318 -4.18 -1.02 24.95
C VAL A 318 -3.89 -2.44 25.42
N LEU A 319 -4.06 -3.40 24.53
CA LEU A 319 -3.44 -4.71 24.68
C LEU A 319 -2.69 -4.96 23.38
N ALA A 320 -1.35 -5.01 23.45
CA ALA A 320 -0.49 -5.01 22.27
C ALA A 320 0.88 -5.61 22.58
N PHE A 321 1.55 -6.12 21.55
CA PHE A 321 2.96 -6.50 21.63
C PHE A 321 3.87 -5.28 21.45
N PRO A 322 5.15 -5.36 21.88
CA PRO A 322 6.15 -4.38 21.49
C PRO A 322 6.38 -4.40 19.97
N PHE A 323 6.96 -3.31 19.45
CA PHE A 323 7.31 -3.16 18.04
C PHE A 323 8.01 -4.42 17.48
N GLY A 324 7.48 -4.97 16.38
CA GLY A 324 8.01 -6.16 15.71
C GLY A 324 7.51 -7.50 16.26
N ALA A 325 7.10 -7.57 17.53
CA ALA A 325 6.58 -8.77 18.21
C ALA A 325 7.33 -10.10 17.89
N LEU A 326 8.66 -10.04 17.77
CA LEU A 326 9.53 -11.18 17.50
C LEU A 326 10.34 -11.54 18.75
N PHE A 327 10.30 -12.82 19.13
CA PHE A 327 10.92 -13.33 20.35
C PHE A 327 11.88 -14.48 20.04
N ILE A 328 12.93 -14.65 20.83
CA ILE A 328 13.88 -15.77 20.66
C ILE A 328 13.35 -17.00 21.40
N GLU A 329 13.48 -18.17 20.79
CA GLU A 329 13.09 -19.46 21.38
C GLU A 329 13.55 -19.61 22.85
N GLY A 330 12.56 -19.89 23.70
CA GLY A 330 12.68 -20.00 25.15
C GLY A 330 12.58 -18.69 25.93
N GLN A 331 12.45 -17.53 25.25
CA GLN A 331 11.87 -16.32 25.85
C GLN A 331 10.35 -16.43 25.84
N ALA A 332 9.70 -15.92 26.89
CA ALA A 332 8.26 -15.78 26.94
C ALA A 332 7.84 -14.55 26.12
N PRO A 333 6.92 -14.67 25.14
CA PRO A 333 6.33 -13.51 24.48
C PRO A 333 5.65 -12.59 25.49
N LYS A 334 5.83 -11.28 25.34
CA LYS A 334 5.36 -10.28 26.31
C LYS A 334 4.34 -9.34 25.68
N LEU A 335 3.14 -9.31 26.24
CA LEU A 335 2.03 -8.48 25.80
C LEU A 335 1.76 -7.43 26.89
N THR A 336 1.66 -6.15 26.51
CA THR A 336 1.34 -5.08 27.46
C THR A 336 -0.15 -4.85 27.48
N LEU A 337 -0.77 -4.94 28.65
CA LEU A 337 -2.14 -4.51 28.93
C LEU A 337 -2.10 -3.15 29.65
N GLN A 338 -2.84 -2.17 29.18
CA GLN A 338 -3.04 -0.88 29.85
C GLN A 338 -4.52 -0.54 29.90
N LEU A 339 -5.04 -0.20 31.08
CA LEU A 339 -6.42 0.23 31.28
C LEU A 339 -6.58 1.75 31.11
N PRO A 340 -7.81 2.25 30.88
CA PRO A 340 -8.09 3.68 30.77
C PRO A 340 -7.91 4.42 32.11
N GLU A 341 -7.48 5.68 32.05
CA GLU A 341 -7.17 6.55 33.20
C GLU A 341 -8.29 6.69 34.24
N ASN A 342 -9.57 6.48 33.88
CA ASN A 342 -10.73 6.80 34.72
C ASN A 342 -11.34 5.60 35.50
N ASP A 343 -10.75 4.40 35.49
CA ASP A 343 -11.26 3.25 36.26
C ASP A 343 -10.57 3.13 37.64
N ALA A 344 -11.05 3.93 38.61
CA ALA A 344 -10.45 4.09 39.94
C ALA A 344 -10.79 2.98 40.95
N SER A 345 -11.62 2.00 40.57
CA SER A 345 -11.92 0.84 41.43
C SER A 345 -10.87 -0.24 41.23
N SER A 346 -10.36 -0.82 42.32
CA SER A 346 -9.43 -1.96 42.28
C SER A 346 -10.10 -3.17 41.60
N ARG A 347 -9.98 -3.30 40.28
CA ARG A 347 -10.56 -4.42 39.51
C ARG A 347 -9.47 -5.42 39.15
N ALA A 348 -9.74 -6.70 39.44
CA ALA A 348 -8.98 -7.78 38.83
C ALA A 348 -9.39 -7.90 37.36
N VAL A 349 -8.46 -7.67 36.44
CA VAL A 349 -8.64 -7.97 35.02
C VAL A 349 -8.38 -9.45 34.81
N SER A 350 -9.36 -10.17 34.28
CA SER A 350 -9.22 -11.55 33.84
C SER A 350 -8.99 -11.59 32.33
N LEU A 351 -7.81 -12.04 31.93
CA LEU A 351 -7.45 -12.26 30.53
C LEU A 351 -7.66 -13.72 30.18
N GLN A 352 -8.48 -13.99 29.16
CA GLN A 352 -8.58 -15.29 28.52
C GLN A 352 -7.86 -15.21 27.17
N MET A 353 -6.92 -16.12 26.92
CA MET A 353 -6.13 -16.11 25.70
C MET A 353 -6.12 -17.49 25.07
N THR A 354 -6.32 -17.52 23.76
CA THR A 354 -6.15 -18.71 22.92
C THR A 354 -5.11 -18.39 21.85
N VAL A 355 -4.07 -19.21 21.77
CA VAL A 355 -2.98 -19.08 20.81
C VAL A 355 -3.16 -20.14 19.73
N PHE A 356 -3.08 -19.70 18.48
CA PHE A 356 -3.21 -20.49 17.27
C PHE A 356 -1.90 -20.50 16.50
N ASP A 357 -1.60 -21.63 15.86
CA ASP A 357 -0.51 -21.72 14.88
C ASP A 357 -0.93 -21.19 13.50
N LEU A 358 -0.02 -21.30 12.52
CA LEU A 358 -0.27 -20.88 11.13
C LEU A 358 -1.38 -21.67 10.43
N GLU A 359 -1.74 -22.85 10.91
CA GLU A 359 -2.84 -23.68 10.40
C GLU A 359 -4.15 -23.41 11.16
N ASN A 360 -4.19 -22.34 11.96
CA ASN A 360 -5.30 -21.99 12.86
C ASN A 360 -5.64 -23.08 13.90
N ARG A 361 -4.70 -24.00 14.19
CA ARG A 361 -4.89 -24.99 15.26
C ARG A 361 -4.59 -24.34 16.60
N THR A 362 -5.44 -24.61 17.59
CA THR A 362 -5.19 -24.18 18.97
C THR A 362 -3.95 -24.88 19.52
N VAL A 363 -2.93 -24.11 19.85
CA VAL A 363 -1.66 -24.60 20.43
C VAL A 363 -1.67 -24.47 21.94
N HIS A 364 -2.36 -23.44 22.46
CA HIS A 364 -2.44 -23.19 23.88
C HIS A 364 -3.65 -22.34 24.24
N THR A 365 -4.23 -22.58 25.41
CA THR A 365 -5.27 -21.73 26.00
C THR A 365 -4.91 -21.50 27.45
N PHE A 366 -4.96 -20.25 27.90
CA PHE A 366 -4.72 -19.94 29.30
C PHE A 366 -5.53 -18.73 29.76
N THR A 367 -5.80 -18.72 31.07
CA THR A 367 -6.46 -17.60 31.74
C THR A 367 -5.52 -17.04 32.80
N THR A 368 -5.39 -15.73 32.87
CA THR A 368 -4.62 -15.07 33.94
C THR A 368 -5.39 -13.91 34.52
N LYS A 369 -5.20 -13.65 35.82
CA LYS A 369 -5.79 -12.51 36.52
C LYS A 369 -4.68 -11.53 36.92
N ARG A 370 -4.92 -10.24 36.71
CA ARG A 370 -4.02 -9.16 37.13
C ARG A 370 -4.83 -8.04 37.77
N ALA A 371 -4.41 -7.60 38.94
CA ALA A 371 -4.95 -6.39 39.55
C ALA A 371 -4.30 -5.18 38.88
N LEU A 372 -5.12 -4.29 38.32
CA LEU A 372 -4.68 -3.03 37.71
C LEU A 372 -5.55 -1.89 38.26
N ARG A 373 -4.97 -0.70 38.44
CA ARG A 373 -5.68 0.52 38.90
C ARG A 373 -5.38 1.69 37.98
N GLY A 374 -6.42 2.40 37.51
CA GLY A 374 -6.27 3.60 36.69
C GLY A 374 -5.38 3.39 35.45
N SER A 375 -4.41 4.29 35.23
CA SER A 375 -3.48 4.31 34.10
C SER A 375 -2.36 3.24 34.12
N GLN A 376 -2.38 2.33 35.10
CA GLN A 376 -1.36 1.29 35.23
C GLN A 376 -1.34 0.36 34.02
N SER A 377 -0.12 -0.04 33.64
CA SER A 377 0.11 -1.11 32.67
C SER A 377 0.64 -2.37 33.36
N ALA A 378 0.24 -3.54 32.85
CA ALA A 378 0.81 -4.83 33.20
C ALA A 378 1.45 -5.47 31.97
N THR A 379 2.59 -6.10 32.18
CA THR A 379 3.16 -7.03 31.19
C THR A 379 2.64 -8.42 31.47
N ILE A 380 2.10 -9.06 30.44
CA ILE A 380 1.59 -10.42 30.45
C ILE A 380 2.58 -11.29 29.68
N GLU A 381 3.19 -12.23 30.39
CA GLU A 381 4.05 -13.23 29.78
C GLU A 381 3.20 -14.40 29.30
N LEU A 382 3.31 -14.72 28.02
CA LEU A 382 2.73 -15.91 27.42
C LEU A 382 3.66 -17.11 27.68
N PRO A 383 3.16 -18.36 27.56
CA PRO A 383 4.02 -19.54 27.56
C PRO A 383 5.14 -19.43 26.51
N ARG A 384 6.19 -20.23 26.70
CA ARG A 384 7.26 -20.35 25.69
C ARG A 384 6.75 -21.18 24.53
N PHE A 385 7.02 -20.73 23.30
CA PHE A 385 6.66 -21.45 22.08
C PHE A 385 7.93 -21.88 21.33
N ALA A 386 7.77 -22.90 20.48
CA ALA A 386 8.79 -23.27 19.51
C ALA A 386 8.88 -22.20 18.40
N PRO A 387 9.92 -22.23 17.55
CA PRO A 387 9.99 -21.33 16.41
C PRO A 387 8.77 -21.45 15.50
N GLY A 388 8.24 -20.31 15.07
CA GLY A 388 7.02 -20.22 14.27
C GLY A 388 6.29 -18.89 14.47
N ARG A 389 5.29 -18.63 13.62
CA ARG A 389 4.40 -17.48 13.75
C ARG A 389 3.08 -17.93 14.38
N TYR A 390 2.58 -17.12 15.31
CA TYR A 390 1.40 -17.44 16.09
C TYR A 390 0.41 -16.28 16.06
N ARG A 391 -0.87 -16.62 16.20
CA ARG A 391 -1.97 -15.67 16.39
C ARG A 391 -2.51 -15.85 17.80
N VAL A 392 -2.64 -14.79 18.57
CA VAL A 392 -3.29 -14.82 19.89
C VAL A 392 -4.63 -14.09 19.80
N ALA A 393 -5.70 -14.79 20.12
CA ALA A 393 -6.99 -14.16 20.43
C ALA A 393 -7.05 -13.95 21.95
N ALA A 394 -7.14 -12.70 22.38
CA ALA A 394 -7.14 -12.31 23.78
C ALA A 394 -8.44 -11.57 24.12
N THR A 395 -9.07 -11.97 25.22
CA THR A 395 -10.25 -11.32 25.79
C THR A 395 -9.92 -10.84 27.20
N ALA A 396 -9.82 -9.53 27.40
CA ALA A 396 -9.64 -8.92 28.70
C ALA A 396 -11.02 -8.59 29.31
N ASN A 397 -11.30 -9.07 30.51
CA ASN A 397 -12.56 -8.84 31.23
C ASN A 397 -12.31 -8.12 32.56
N TRP A 398 -13.06 -7.06 32.85
CA TRP A 398 -12.97 -6.35 34.14
C TRP A 398 -14.32 -5.74 34.54
N GLY A 399 -14.88 -6.20 35.67
CA GLY A 399 -16.28 -5.95 35.98
C GLY A 399 -17.20 -6.53 34.88
N GLU A 400 -18.13 -5.73 34.38
CA GLU A 400 -19.04 -6.11 33.27
C GLU A 400 -18.46 -5.80 31.87
N LYS A 401 -17.25 -5.24 31.79
CA LYS A 401 -16.62 -4.86 30.52
C LYS A 401 -15.76 -5.99 29.97
N SER A 402 -15.74 -6.14 28.65
CA SER A 402 -14.90 -7.09 27.93
C SER A 402 -14.27 -6.43 26.71
N LEU A 403 -13.02 -6.79 26.39
CA LEU A 403 -12.31 -6.36 25.19
C LEU A 403 -11.65 -7.58 24.53
N ALA A 404 -12.17 -7.96 23.38
CA ALA A 404 -11.60 -9.02 22.54
C ALA A 404 -10.70 -8.42 21.46
N MET A 405 -9.56 -9.03 21.22
CA MET A 405 -8.62 -8.63 20.17
C MET A 405 -7.77 -9.78 19.67
N THR A 406 -7.17 -9.56 18.50
CA THR A 406 -6.31 -10.54 17.85
C THR A 406 -5.00 -9.90 17.43
N HIS A 407 -3.89 -10.49 17.91
CA HIS A 407 -2.52 -10.07 17.59
C HIS A 407 -1.71 -11.23 17.04
N HIS A 408 -0.63 -10.92 16.33
CA HIS A 408 0.36 -11.88 15.90
C HIS A 408 1.70 -11.63 16.57
N PHE A 409 2.43 -12.72 16.81
CA PHE A 409 3.82 -12.68 17.24
C PHE A 409 4.59 -13.80 16.55
N GLY A 410 5.91 -13.63 16.45
CA GLY A 410 6.81 -14.64 15.93
C GLY A 410 7.79 -15.12 17.00
N VAL A 411 8.16 -16.38 16.93
CA VAL A 411 9.28 -16.95 17.69
C VAL A 411 10.32 -17.44 16.70
N VAL A 412 11.57 -17.04 16.90
CA VAL A 412 12.70 -17.39 16.05
C VAL A 412 13.67 -18.32 16.77
N SER A 413 14.37 -19.19 16.01
CA SER A 413 15.30 -20.17 16.57
C SER A 413 16.41 -19.52 17.40
N ARG A 414 16.67 -20.07 18.60
CA ARG A 414 17.79 -19.65 19.45
C ARG A 414 19.14 -19.92 18.80
N ASP A 415 19.29 -21.08 18.15
CA ASP A 415 20.51 -21.46 17.44
C ASP A 415 20.82 -20.42 16.36
N LEU A 416 19.87 -20.11 15.48
CA LEU A 416 20.05 -19.10 14.44
C LEU A 416 20.29 -17.71 15.01
N ALA A 417 19.56 -17.31 16.05
CA ALA A 417 19.69 -15.98 16.68
C ALA A 417 21.07 -15.79 17.36
N SER A 418 21.68 -16.87 17.86
CA SER A 418 23.02 -16.84 18.46
C SER A 418 24.14 -16.58 17.45
N ARG A 419 23.88 -16.72 16.15
CA ARG A 419 24.88 -16.50 15.10
C ARG A 419 25.15 -14.99 14.98
N PRO A 420 26.39 -14.52 15.13
CA PRO A 420 26.68 -13.08 15.08
C PRO A 420 26.23 -12.46 13.76
N SER A 421 25.53 -11.32 13.83
CA SER A 421 25.11 -10.61 12.60
C SER A 421 26.31 -10.21 11.75
N SER A 422 27.51 -10.05 12.35
CA SER A 422 28.77 -9.74 11.65
C SER A 422 29.22 -10.79 10.64
N GLN A 423 28.67 -12.00 10.71
CA GLN A 423 28.94 -13.06 9.74
C GLN A 423 27.95 -13.06 8.57
N ILE A 424 26.84 -12.33 8.66
CA ILE A 424 25.85 -12.21 7.58
C ILE A 424 26.45 -11.35 6.45
N PRO A 425 26.24 -11.70 5.17
CA PRO A 425 26.73 -10.88 4.06
C PRO A 425 26.26 -9.42 4.18
N ARG A 426 27.18 -8.48 3.96
CA ARG A 426 26.90 -7.05 4.18
C ARG A 426 25.79 -6.50 3.28
N TRP A 427 25.54 -7.13 2.14
CA TRP A 427 24.51 -6.71 1.19
C TRP A 427 23.08 -7.11 1.58
N VAL A 428 22.87 -7.90 2.65
CA VAL A 428 21.52 -8.28 3.10
C VAL A 428 20.83 -7.04 3.68
N GLY A 429 19.90 -6.47 2.92
CA GLY A 429 19.34 -5.15 3.16
C GLY A 429 17.83 -5.07 3.29
N VAL A 430 17.35 -3.89 3.69
CA VAL A 430 15.93 -3.54 3.76
C VAL A 430 15.77 -2.05 3.48
N ASN A 431 14.73 -1.68 2.74
CA ASN A 431 14.26 -0.31 2.69
C ASN A 431 13.66 0.04 4.05
N SER A 432 14.21 1.07 4.68
CA SER A 432 13.71 1.56 5.94
C SER A 432 13.15 2.96 5.72
N TYR A 433 11.91 3.18 6.15
CA TYR A 433 11.28 4.50 6.23
C TYR A 433 11.11 4.94 7.68
N ILE A 434 11.73 4.23 8.64
CA ILE A 434 11.66 4.57 10.06
C ILE A 434 12.23 5.96 10.34
N GLN A 435 13.13 6.47 9.50
CA GLN A 435 13.68 7.83 9.60
C GLN A 435 12.63 8.94 9.46
N HIS A 436 11.47 8.64 8.86
CA HIS A 436 10.35 9.58 8.77
C HIS A 436 9.33 9.40 9.90
N MET A 437 9.56 8.43 10.79
CA MET A 437 8.74 8.19 11.97
C MET A 437 9.31 8.93 13.19
N ASP A 438 8.55 8.93 14.29
CA ASP A 438 8.99 9.48 15.57
C ASP A 438 10.29 8.80 16.04
N ALA A 439 11.24 9.59 16.54
CA ALA A 439 12.54 9.13 17.02
C ALA A 439 12.43 8.08 18.15
N GLN A 440 11.30 8.03 18.88
CA GLN A 440 11.03 7.00 19.89
C GLN A 440 10.96 5.59 19.30
N ILE A 441 10.65 5.43 18.00
CA ILE A 441 10.60 4.14 17.32
C ILE A 441 12.01 3.63 16.97
N TYR A 442 13.03 4.50 16.95
CA TYR A 442 14.35 4.09 16.43
C TYR A 442 14.99 2.97 17.27
N PRO A 443 15.13 3.07 18.61
CA PRO A 443 15.76 2.00 19.38
C PRO A 443 15.12 0.61 19.17
N PRO A 444 13.79 0.43 19.34
CA PRO A 444 13.19 -0.89 19.12
C PRO A 444 13.24 -1.35 17.65
N ALA A 445 13.23 -0.43 16.69
CA ALA A 445 13.40 -0.80 15.28
C ALA A 445 14.82 -1.32 14.98
N PHE A 446 15.87 -0.73 15.57
CA PHE A 446 17.24 -1.21 15.41
C PHE A 446 17.49 -2.53 16.14
N GLU A 447 16.89 -2.75 17.32
CA GLU A 447 16.88 -4.06 17.99
C GLU A 447 16.28 -5.14 17.08
N LEU A 448 15.14 -4.84 16.47
CA LEU A 448 14.49 -5.74 15.52
C LEU A 448 15.35 -5.99 14.28
N MET A 449 15.89 -4.95 13.63
CA MET A 449 16.75 -5.09 12.45
C MET A 449 17.98 -5.95 12.74
N ASN A 450 18.60 -5.77 13.92
CA ASN A 450 19.67 -6.63 14.38
C ASN A 450 19.23 -8.08 14.57
N LEU A 451 18.04 -8.31 15.14
CA LEU A 451 17.48 -9.65 15.32
C LEU A 451 17.24 -10.32 13.97
N LEU A 452 16.58 -9.63 13.03
CA LEU A 452 16.35 -10.09 11.66
C LEU A 452 17.65 -10.36 10.89
N GLY A 453 18.74 -9.72 11.27
CA GLY A 453 20.04 -9.88 10.60
C GLY A 453 20.27 -8.90 9.46
N VAL A 454 19.60 -7.74 9.47
CA VAL A 454 19.80 -6.65 8.51
C VAL A 454 21.24 -6.13 8.62
N ARG A 455 21.91 -5.99 7.48
CA ARG A 455 23.29 -5.49 7.37
C ARG A 455 23.45 -4.27 6.48
N HIS A 456 22.45 -3.99 5.67
CA HIS A 456 22.37 -2.84 4.79
C HIS A 456 21.01 -2.16 4.95
N VAL A 457 20.99 -0.84 4.85
CA VAL A 457 19.74 -0.08 4.72
C VAL A 457 19.87 0.92 3.59
N ARG A 458 18.80 1.03 2.81
CA ARG A 458 18.62 2.12 1.88
C ARG A 458 17.93 3.29 2.58
N TRP A 459 18.61 4.43 2.60
CA TRP A 459 18.20 5.65 3.28
C TRP A 459 17.83 6.75 2.28
N LEU A 460 16.66 7.36 2.46
CA LEU A 460 16.17 8.47 1.64
C LEU A 460 16.17 9.77 2.48
N PRO A 461 17.25 10.59 2.45
CA PRO A 461 17.31 11.83 3.21
C PRO A 461 16.24 12.85 2.81
N GLY A 462 15.87 12.96 1.52
CA GLY A 462 15.01 14.03 1.02
C GLY A 462 15.68 15.41 1.05
N TRP A 463 15.62 16.18 -0.05
CA TRP A 463 16.27 17.50 -0.04
C TRP A 463 15.60 18.46 0.94
N GLY A 464 14.27 18.53 0.95
CA GLY A 464 13.49 19.40 1.83
C GLY A 464 13.63 19.09 3.31
N ASN A 465 13.83 17.82 3.66
CA ASN A 465 14.07 17.43 5.05
C ASN A 465 15.45 17.85 5.53
N ILE A 466 16.46 17.77 4.64
CA ILE A 466 17.84 18.15 4.95
C ILE A 466 18.03 19.67 4.90
N GLN A 467 17.37 20.36 3.98
CA GLN A 467 17.55 21.79 3.73
C GLN A 467 16.19 22.50 3.53
N PRO A 468 15.42 22.70 4.62
CA PRO A 468 14.06 23.26 4.54
C PRO A 468 14.01 24.74 4.12
N GLU A 469 15.12 25.48 4.26
CA GLU A 469 15.25 26.90 3.93
C GLU A 469 16.60 27.16 3.21
N GLU A 470 16.65 28.17 2.34
CA GLU A 470 17.87 28.50 1.59
C GLU A 470 18.99 28.82 2.59
N ASN A 471 20.13 28.13 2.48
CA ASN A 471 21.27 28.21 3.41
C ASN A 471 21.06 27.68 4.84
N ARG A 472 19.94 27.01 5.17
CA ARG A 472 19.72 26.39 6.49
C ARG A 472 19.48 24.88 6.36
N TYR A 473 20.23 24.12 7.14
CA TYR A 473 20.15 22.66 7.17
C TYR A 473 19.56 22.15 8.49
N ASP A 474 18.74 21.09 8.43
CA ASP A 474 18.28 20.31 9.58
C ASP A 474 18.83 18.88 9.51
N TRP A 475 19.75 18.57 10.41
CA TRP A 475 20.42 17.27 10.47
C TRP A 475 19.87 16.35 11.57
N LYS A 476 18.92 16.80 12.40
CA LYS A 476 18.61 16.16 13.69
C LYS A 476 18.23 14.67 13.54
N ASN A 477 17.26 14.38 12.67
CA ASN A 477 16.77 13.00 12.50
C ASN A 477 17.79 12.14 11.74
N SER A 478 18.45 12.71 10.73
CA SER A 478 19.48 12.06 9.93
C SER A 478 20.70 11.68 10.77
N ASP A 479 21.17 12.56 11.66
CA ASP A 479 22.27 12.28 12.58
C ASP A 479 21.92 11.14 13.54
N ALA A 480 20.72 11.16 14.12
CA ALA A 480 20.26 10.11 15.03
C ALA A 480 20.18 8.74 14.31
N PHE A 481 19.63 8.73 13.09
CA PHE A 481 19.51 7.51 12.29
C PHE A 481 20.89 6.95 11.87
N ILE A 482 21.79 7.81 11.36
CA ILE A 482 23.13 7.38 10.94
C ILE A 482 23.99 6.95 12.13
N ALA A 483 23.86 7.61 13.29
CA ALA A 483 24.55 7.19 14.51
C ALA A 483 24.13 5.77 14.94
N LEU A 484 22.83 5.45 14.89
CA LEU A 484 22.33 4.11 15.18
C LEU A 484 22.77 3.08 14.13
N CYS A 485 22.81 3.44 12.85
CA CYS A 485 23.38 2.57 11.81
C CYS A 485 24.85 2.22 12.14
N LYS A 486 25.65 3.23 12.50
CA LYS A 486 27.06 3.06 12.88
C LYS A 486 27.22 2.21 14.13
N GLN A 487 26.43 2.46 15.17
CA GLN A 487 26.47 1.71 16.42
C GLN A 487 26.16 0.22 16.20
N ASN A 488 25.25 -0.09 15.28
CA ASN A 488 24.82 -1.45 14.98
C ASN A 488 25.61 -2.11 13.82
N GLY A 489 26.58 -1.40 13.24
CA GLY A 489 27.39 -1.90 12.12
C GLY A 489 26.58 -2.13 10.84
N ILE A 490 25.48 -1.42 10.66
CA ILE A 490 24.60 -1.49 9.49
C ILE A 490 25.11 -0.50 8.44
N THR A 491 25.48 -1.01 7.27
CA THR A 491 25.92 -0.18 6.14
C THR A 491 24.75 0.58 5.53
N VAL A 492 25.03 1.73 4.93
CA VAL A 492 24.00 2.63 4.40
C VAL A 492 24.29 2.95 2.95
N MET A 493 23.29 2.80 2.09
CA MET A 493 23.23 3.43 0.78
C MET A 493 22.27 4.62 0.87
N ALA A 494 22.77 5.82 0.57
CA ALA A 494 21.94 7.02 0.53
C ALA A 494 21.36 7.20 -0.87
N CYS A 495 20.04 7.17 -1.01
CA CYS A 495 19.34 7.57 -2.21
C CYS A 495 18.99 9.06 -2.14
N LEU A 496 19.75 9.87 -2.87
CA LEU A 496 19.49 11.30 -2.99
C LEU A 496 18.32 11.52 -3.95
N SER A 497 17.13 11.58 -3.38
CA SER A 497 15.80 11.78 -3.98
C SER A 497 14.85 12.19 -2.84
N TYR A 498 13.54 12.37 -3.01
CA TYR A 498 12.82 13.35 -3.82
C TYR A 498 12.66 14.67 -3.01
N TRP A 499 11.80 15.58 -3.47
CA TRP A 499 11.20 16.68 -2.71
C TRP A 499 12.23 17.68 -2.14
N GLY A 500 12.46 18.82 -2.80
CA GLY A 500 13.30 19.90 -2.23
C GLY A 500 12.50 21.12 -1.86
N ALA A 501 12.99 21.88 -0.88
CA ALA A 501 12.33 23.06 -0.33
C ALA A 501 11.68 24.00 -1.36
N PRO A 502 10.61 24.73 -1.05
CA PRO A 502 9.94 25.70 -1.90
C PRO A 502 10.91 26.73 -2.45
N TRP A 503 11.92 27.10 -1.66
CA TRP A 503 13.03 27.91 -2.14
C TRP A 503 13.80 27.18 -3.26
N THR A 504 14.01 25.87 -3.19
CA THR A 504 14.59 25.06 -4.29
C THR A 504 13.69 25.01 -5.52
N HIS A 505 12.35 25.02 -5.37
CA HIS A 505 11.44 25.03 -6.51
C HIS A 505 11.57 26.34 -7.29
N GLN A 506 11.49 27.46 -6.58
CA GLN A 506 11.65 28.80 -7.15
C GLN A 506 13.05 28.97 -7.76
N LYS A 507 14.10 28.64 -7.01
CA LYS A 507 15.49 28.79 -7.46
C LYS A 507 15.81 27.87 -8.64
N SER A 508 15.26 26.66 -8.65
CA SER A 508 15.39 25.73 -9.78
C SER A 508 14.79 26.35 -11.04
N GLN A 509 13.60 26.94 -10.96
CA GLN A 509 12.96 27.62 -12.08
C GLN A 509 13.77 28.83 -12.57
N GLU A 510 14.27 29.67 -11.67
CA GLU A 510 15.14 30.81 -12.02
C GLU A 510 16.40 30.39 -12.80
N LEU A 511 16.88 29.17 -12.56
CA LEU A 511 18.07 28.60 -13.19
C LEU A 511 17.75 27.68 -14.37
N GLY A 512 16.53 27.72 -14.91
CA GLY A 512 16.10 26.93 -16.07
C GLY A 512 15.78 25.46 -15.79
N GLY A 513 15.56 25.09 -14.52
CA GLY A 513 15.06 23.78 -14.09
C GLY A 513 13.54 23.75 -13.88
N ALA A 514 12.97 22.56 -13.66
CA ALA A 514 11.54 22.41 -13.39
C ALA A 514 11.19 22.77 -11.93
N PRO A 515 9.93 23.19 -11.62
CA PRO A 515 9.43 23.19 -10.25
C PRO A 515 9.52 21.77 -9.69
N MET A 516 10.18 21.64 -8.55
CA MET A 516 10.56 20.32 -8.06
C MET A 516 9.36 19.50 -7.54
N GLY A 517 9.50 18.19 -7.69
CA GLY A 517 8.48 17.18 -7.46
C GLY A 517 9.06 15.86 -7.94
N PHE A 518 8.42 15.24 -8.94
CA PHE A 518 9.02 14.15 -9.70
C PHE A 518 9.94 14.66 -10.85
N SER A 519 9.99 15.98 -11.11
CA SER A 519 10.76 16.59 -12.19
C SER A 519 12.20 16.98 -11.79
N ALA A 520 13.06 17.18 -12.79
CA ALA A 520 14.48 17.45 -12.60
C ALA A 520 14.77 18.86 -12.01
N PRO A 521 15.57 18.97 -10.93
CA PRO A 521 16.04 20.26 -10.45
C PRO A 521 17.05 20.91 -11.39
N ALA A 522 17.32 22.21 -11.18
CA ALA A 522 18.55 22.83 -11.64
C ALA A 522 19.76 22.04 -11.13
N ARG A 523 20.51 21.43 -12.04
CA ARG A 523 21.45 20.35 -11.73
C ARG A 523 22.65 20.81 -10.91
N GLN A 524 23.12 22.04 -11.17
CA GLN A 524 24.22 22.63 -10.40
C GLN A 524 23.77 22.99 -8.98
N LEU A 525 22.57 23.57 -8.83
CA LEU A 525 21.99 23.88 -7.52
C LEU A 525 21.83 22.62 -6.66
N TRP A 526 21.31 21.54 -7.25
CA TRP A 526 21.21 20.23 -6.59
C TRP A 526 22.56 19.75 -6.08
N ALA A 527 23.58 19.78 -6.95
CA ALA A 527 24.91 19.30 -6.60
C ALA A 527 25.49 20.11 -5.44
N ASP A 528 25.42 21.44 -5.50
CA ASP A 528 26.12 22.33 -4.57
C ASP A 528 25.38 22.55 -3.25
N SER A 529 24.05 22.58 -3.27
CA SER A 529 23.24 22.89 -2.07
C SER A 529 22.72 21.65 -1.34
N PHE A 530 22.63 20.49 -2.00
CA PHE A 530 22.09 19.28 -1.37
C PHE A 530 23.07 18.13 -1.36
N ALA A 531 23.49 17.67 -2.55
CA ALA A 531 24.25 16.44 -2.66
C ALA A 531 25.63 16.58 -2.00
N ALA A 532 26.40 17.60 -2.38
CA ALA A 532 27.74 17.83 -1.84
C ALA A 532 27.73 18.10 -0.31
N PRO A 533 26.85 18.94 0.26
CA PRO A 533 26.75 19.11 1.71
C PRO A 533 26.39 17.83 2.47
N THR A 534 25.43 17.04 1.94
CA THR A 534 25.02 15.77 2.56
C THR A 534 26.17 14.74 2.50
N MET A 535 26.84 14.64 1.35
CA MET A 535 28.03 13.79 1.16
C MET A 535 29.19 14.23 2.06
N LYS A 536 29.42 15.53 2.21
CA LYS A 536 30.46 16.07 3.09
C LYS A 536 30.20 15.69 4.55
N ARG A 537 28.95 15.73 5.01
CA ARG A 537 28.59 15.42 6.40
C ARG A 537 28.71 13.94 6.72
N TYR A 538 28.23 13.07 5.83
CA TYR A 538 28.09 11.64 6.13
C TYR A 538 29.08 10.74 5.38
N GLY A 539 29.87 11.28 4.45
CA GLY A 539 30.77 10.54 3.55
C GLY A 539 31.88 9.75 4.23
N ASP A 540 32.16 9.99 5.51
CA ASP A 540 33.08 9.18 6.31
C ASP A 540 32.51 7.80 6.61
N TYR A 541 31.19 7.69 6.80
CA TYR A 541 30.49 6.44 7.09
C TYR A 541 29.68 5.92 5.88
N VAL A 542 28.91 6.79 5.24
CA VAL A 542 28.08 6.47 4.07
C VAL A 542 28.95 6.55 2.82
N LYS A 543 29.28 5.39 2.24
CA LYS A 543 30.16 5.30 1.07
C LYS A 543 29.41 5.18 -0.26
N GLU A 544 28.15 4.78 -0.23
CA GLU A 544 27.35 4.50 -1.44
C GLU A 544 26.24 5.53 -1.58
N TRP A 545 26.21 6.21 -2.73
CA TRP A 545 25.31 7.33 -3.00
C TRP A 545 24.56 7.09 -4.31
N GLN A 546 23.32 6.64 -4.22
CA GLN A 546 22.42 6.49 -5.37
C GLN A 546 21.87 7.86 -5.77
N ILE A 547 22.09 8.26 -7.02
CA ILE A 547 21.65 9.56 -7.53
C ILE A 547 20.28 9.42 -8.18
N TRP A 548 19.29 10.07 -7.55
CA TRP A 548 17.86 9.98 -7.87
C TRP A 548 17.22 8.63 -7.52
N ASN A 549 15.90 8.55 -7.63
CA ASN A 549 15.11 7.32 -7.55
C ASN A 549 14.34 7.14 -8.86
N GLU A 550 14.54 5.99 -9.52
CA GLU A 550 13.75 5.60 -10.70
C GLU A 550 13.58 6.72 -11.77
N PRO A 551 14.69 7.30 -12.28
CA PRO A 551 14.63 8.45 -13.19
C PRO A 551 13.86 8.15 -14.49
N ASN A 552 13.85 6.90 -14.94
CA ASN A 552 13.14 6.46 -16.14
C ASN A 552 11.62 6.34 -15.99
N ALA A 553 11.10 6.21 -14.76
CA ALA A 553 9.67 6.09 -14.49
C ALA A 553 9.03 7.41 -14.05
N PHE A 554 9.81 8.29 -13.43
CA PHE A 554 9.29 9.49 -12.77
C PHE A 554 9.74 10.81 -13.38
N TRP A 555 10.65 10.84 -14.36
CA TRP A 555 10.95 12.11 -15.01
C TRP A 555 9.93 12.58 -16.02
N ASP A 556 9.41 13.76 -15.73
CA ASP A 556 8.39 14.46 -16.47
C ASP A 556 9.04 15.60 -17.26
N ASP A 557 9.62 15.26 -18.41
CA ASP A 557 10.16 16.23 -19.37
C ASP A 557 9.15 16.59 -20.48
N ASP A 558 8.02 15.88 -20.56
CA ASP A 558 6.90 16.17 -21.47
C ASP A 558 5.55 16.06 -20.73
N PRO A 559 4.99 17.19 -20.24
CA PRO A 559 3.71 17.23 -19.54
C PRO A 559 2.53 16.69 -20.35
N ALA A 560 2.64 16.63 -21.69
CA ALA A 560 1.59 16.08 -22.55
C ALA A 560 1.52 14.55 -22.48
N GLN A 561 2.58 13.88 -22.00
CA GLN A 561 2.63 12.43 -21.97
C GLN A 561 2.07 11.85 -20.66
N GLY A 562 2.27 12.48 -19.49
CA GLY A 562 1.82 11.98 -18.17
C GLY A 562 2.84 11.07 -17.43
N ARG A 563 2.44 10.33 -16.38
CA ARG A 563 3.33 9.45 -15.55
C ARG A 563 3.13 7.95 -15.81
N GLY A 564 4.17 7.10 -15.69
CA GLY A 564 4.01 5.62 -15.64
C GLY A 564 5.22 4.75 -16.02
N PHE A 565 5.24 3.49 -15.53
CA PHE A 565 6.31 2.49 -15.67
C PHE A 565 6.52 1.91 -17.10
N ALA A 566 5.55 2.08 -18.00
CA ALA A 566 5.55 1.45 -19.32
C ALA A 566 6.21 2.29 -20.43
N ARG A 567 6.96 3.34 -20.09
CA ARG A 567 7.31 4.42 -21.04
C ARG A 567 8.79 4.46 -21.42
N ALA A 568 9.09 5.10 -22.54
CA ALA A 568 10.47 5.37 -22.94
C ALA A 568 11.13 6.34 -21.95
N PHE A 569 12.39 6.09 -21.56
CA PHE A 569 13.17 7.03 -20.74
C PHE A 569 13.13 8.44 -21.37
N GLY A 570 12.43 9.39 -20.73
CA GLY A 570 12.10 10.70 -21.31
C GLY A 570 13.31 11.49 -21.81
N SER A 571 14.34 11.66 -20.98
CA SER A 571 15.60 12.31 -21.41
C SER A 571 16.84 11.75 -20.69
N PRO A 572 17.54 10.76 -21.28
CA PRO A 572 18.82 10.26 -20.75
C PRO A 572 19.87 11.37 -20.56
N ALA A 573 19.87 12.36 -21.45
CA ALA A 573 20.76 13.52 -21.40
C ALA A 573 20.57 14.34 -20.12
N ASN A 574 19.33 14.61 -19.73
CA ASN A 574 19.04 15.35 -18.50
C ASN A 574 19.64 14.62 -17.28
N TYR A 575 19.54 13.27 -17.26
CA TYR A 575 19.88 12.45 -16.10
C TYR A 575 21.38 12.36 -15.99
N TYR A 576 22.01 12.16 -17.14
CA TYR A 576 23.44 12.26 -17.26
C TYR A 576 23.97 13.62 -16.78
N ASP A 577 23.34 14.75 -17.08
CA ASP A 577 23.79 16.06 -16.58
C ASP A 577 23.70 16.17 -15.04
N LEU A 578 22.56 15.78 -14.45
CA LEU A 578 22.37 15.77 -13.00
C LEU A 578 23.40 14.85 -12.32
N PHE A 579 23.55 13.65 -12.89
CA PHE A 579 24.48 12.64 -12.42
C PHE A 579 25.93 13.14 -12.51
N SER A 580 26.35 13.66 -13.67
CA SER A 580 27.72 14.12 -13.91
C SER A 580 28.09 15.27 -12.97
N LYS A 581 27.22 16.26 -12.78
CA LYS A 581 27.48 17.37 -11.84
C LYS A 581 27.60 16.88 -10.40
N THR A 582 26.75 15.93 -10.00
CA THR A 582 26.81 15.33 -8.67
C THR A 582 28.07 14.45 -8.50
N TYR A 583 28.45 13.72 -9.55
CA TYR A 583 29.65 12.89 -9.61
C TYR A 583 30.92 13.73 -9.38
N ASP A 584 31.06 14.81 -10.15
CA ASP A 584 32.21 15.70 -10.07
C ASP A 584 32.28 16.40 -8.70
N ALA A 585 31.14 16.88 -8.18
CA ALA A 585 31.06 17.52 -6.87
C ALA A 585 31.43 16.56 -5.72
N GLY A 586 30.91 15.33 -5.74
CA GLY A 586 31.20 14.31 -4.73
C GLY A 586 32.66 13.88 -4.74
N HIS A 587 33.23 13.58 -5.91
CA HIS A 587 34.64 13.17 -6.02
C HIS A 587 35.64 14.29 -5.75
N LYS A 588 35.25 15.55 -5.98
CA LYS A 588 36.02 16.72 -5.53
C LYS A 588 36.12 16.79 -4.00
N LEU A 589 35.07 16.39 -3.28
CA LEU A 589 35.06 16.34 -1.82
C LEU A 589 35.83 15.13 -1.27
N ASN A 590 35.55 13.95 -1.81
CA ASN A 590 36.11 12.70 -1.31
C ASN A 590 36.14 11.64 -2.42
N LYS A 591 37.35 11.29 -2.87
CA LYS A 591 37.57 10.29 -3.93
C LYS A 591 37.19 8.86 -3.56
N ASN A 592 36.90 8.58 -2.28
CA ASN A 592 36.51 7.26 -1.80
C ASN A 592 34.98 7.03 -1.84
N LEU A 593 34.20 8.02 -2.26
CA LEU A 593 32.75 7.85 -2.44
C LEU A 593 32.48 6.97 -3.66
N ARG A 594 31.42 6.17 -3.60
CA ARG A 594 30.86 5.44 -4.74
C ARG A 594 29.55 6.06 -5.14
N ILE A 595 29.56 6.75 -6.27
CA ILE A 595 28.40 7.46 -6.82
C ILE A 595 27.73 6.53 -7.83
N MET A 596 26.54 6.08 -7.46
CA MET A 596 25.81 4.98 -8.07
C MET A 596 24.66 5.51 -8.93
N THR A 597 24.56 5.01 -10.15
CA THR A 597 23.42 5.30 -11.04
C THR A 597 22.28 4.31 -10.82
N THR A 598 21.07 4.61 -11.32
CA THR A 598 19.88 3.80 -11.03
C THR A 598 18.83 3.77 -12.14
N LEU A 599 18.05 2.68 -12.18
CA LEU A 599 16.90 2.51 -13.07
C LEU A 599 15.75 1.74 -12.41
N ALA A 600 14.53 2.23 -12.62
CA ALA A 600 13.29 1.49 -12.40
C ALA A 600 13.27 0.27 -13.32
N GLY A 601 12.86 -0.87 -12.76
CA GLY A 601 12.73 -2.11 -13.51
C GLY A 601 14.05 -2.76 -13.96
N THR A 602 15.21 -2.08 -13.85
CA THR A 602 16.50 -2.60 -14.33
C THR A 602 16.39 -3.16 -15.76
N ASN A 603 15.93 -2.34 -16.70
CA ASN A 603 15.71 -2.78 -18.07
C ASN A 603 16.92 -2.48 -18.97
N GLU A 604 17.19 -3.38 -19.92
CA GLU A 604 18.35 -3.32 -20.81
C GLU A 604 18.34 -2.06 -21.69
N ARG A 605 17.17 -1.74 -22.29
CA ARG A 605 17.01 -0.62 -23.22
C ARG A 605 17.49 0.69 -22.61
N ASP A 606 17.01 1.02 -21.42
CA ASP A 606 17.31 2.29 -20.75
C ASP A 606 18.76 2.32 -20.24
N LEU A 607 19.31 1.18 -19.79
CA LEU A 607 20.71 1.11 -19.36
C LEU A 607 21.67 1.32 -20.55
N ARG A 608 21.38 0.71 -21.71
CA ARG A 608 22.14 0.95 -22.94
C ARG A 608 22.08 2.42 -23.35
N ARG A 609 20.89 3.02 -23.35
CA ARG A 609 20.72 4.47 -23.63
C ARG A 609 21.58 5.32 -22.70
N LEU A 610 21.56 5.08 -21.39
CA LEU A 610 22.40 5.84 -20.46
C LEU A 610 23.90 5.72 -20.77
N PHE A 611 24.37 4.52 -21.11
CA PHE A 611 25.77 4.34 -21.52
C PHE A 611 26.12 5.09 -22.81
N ASP A 612 25.23 5.05 -23.80
CA ASP A 612 25.44 5.73 -25.09
C ASP A 612 25.45 7.27 -24.94
N PHE A 613 24.71 7.80 -23.95
CA PHE A 613 24.74 9.22 -23.59
C PHE A 613 25.96 9.66 -22.75
N GLY A 614 26.86 8.73 -22.39
CA GLY A 614 28.13 9.04 -21.74
C GLY A 614 28.28 8.51 -20.31
N LEU A 615 27.25 7.88 -19.72
CA LEU A 615 27.34 7.34 -18.36
C LEU A 615 28.49 6.34 -18.20
N ALA A 616 28.85 5.60 -19.26
CA ALA A 616 30.00 4.68 -19.22
C ALA A 616 31.29 5.37 -18.73
N GLN A 617 31.46 6.67 -19.00
CA GLN A 617 32.64 7.42 -18.60
C GLN A 617 32.62 7.87 -17.14
N LYS A 618 31.43 8.01 -16.52
CA LYS A 618 31.27 8.60 -15.18
C LYS A 618 30.21 7.84 -14.38
N PHE A 619 30.64 6.90 -13.55
CA PHE A 619 29.87 6.24 -12.48
C PHE A 619 30.76 5.26 -11.72
N ASP A 620 30.44 4.95 -10.46
CA ASP A 620 31.21 3.98 -9.68
C ASP A 620 30.49 2.64 -9.51
N GLY A 621 29.18 2.58 -9.77
CA GLY A 621 28.40 1.35 -9.77
C GLY A 621 26.93 1.58 -10.12
N PHE A 622 26.13 0.51 -10.10
CA PHE A 622 24.74 0.52 -10.54
C PHE A 622 23.80 -0.11 -9.51
N ILE A 623 22.68 0.55 -9.26
CA ILE A 623 21.62 0.08 -8.37
C ILE A 623 20.33 -0.05 -9.17
N GLY A 624 19.85 -1.26 -9.34
CA GLY A 624 18.61 -1.54 -10.07
C GLY A 624 17.41 -1.70 -9.14
N HIS A 625 16.20 -1.48 -9.63
CA HIS A 625 14.98 -1.99 -8.98
C HIS A 625 14.53 -3.25 -9.71
N THR A 626 14.54 -4.39 -9.03
CA THR A 626 14.62 -5.71 -9.70
C THR A 626 13.36 -6.55 -9.56
N TYR A 627 12.21 -5.90 -9.32
CA TYR A 627 10.88 -6.53 -9.19
C TYR A 627 10.59 -7.57 -10.27
N GLY A 628 9.90 -8.66 -9.93
CA GLY A 628 9.54 -9.73 -10.87
C GLY A 628 10.66 -10.73 -11.19
N ASN A 629 11.86 -10.29 -11.59
CA ASN A 629 12.98 -11.18 -11.94
C ASN A 629 14.32 -10.69 -11.37
N HIS A 630 14.51 -10.87 -10.06
CA HIS A 630 15.66 -10.35 -9.32
C HIS A 630 17.01 -10.76 -9.92
N ALA A 631 17.30 -12.07 -9.93
CA ALA A 631 18.60 -12.57 -10.36
C ALA A 631 18.84 -12.40 -11.87
N GLY A 632 17.80 -12.51 -12.69
CA GLY A 632 17.90 -12.31 -14.14
C GLY A 632 18.28 -10.87 -14.47
N ARG A 633 17.63 -9.89 -13.84
CA ARG A 633 17.91 -8.46 -14.04
C ARG A 633 19.31 -8.08 -13.58
N LEU A 634 19.79 -8.60 -12.45
CA LEU A 634 21.16 -8.36 -12.00
C LEU A 634 22.20 -9.01 -12.93
N LYS A 635 21.95 -10.22 -13.44
CA LYS A 635 22.85 -10.87 -14.42
C LYS A 635 22.94 -10.06 -15.72
N MET A 636 21.79 -9.65 -16.27
CA MET A 636 21.73 -8.81 -17.46
C MET A 636 22.50 -7.50 -17.23
N ALA A 637 22.27 -6.80 -16.10
CA ALA A 637 23.00 -5.57 -15.79
C ALA A 637 24.53 -5.82 -15.68
N ARG A 638 24.94 -6.93 -15.07
CA ARG A 638 26.35 -7.33 -14.98
C ARG A 638 26.97 -7.59 -16.35
N GLU A 639 26.25 -8.21 -17.26
CA GLU A 639 26.69 -8.47 -18.64
C GLU A 639 26.85 -7.17 -19.42
N LEU A 640 25.88 -6.26 -19.36
CA LEU A 640 25.98 -4.93 -19.97
C LEU A 640 27.15 -4.10 -19.42
N LEU A 641 27.40 -4.19 -18.11
CA LEU A 641 28.57 -3.57 -17.51
C LEU A 641 29.86 -4.17 -18.06
N ARG A 642 29.95 -5.49 -18.24
CA ARG A 642 31.12 -6.15 -18.85
C ARG A 642 31.34 -5.72 -20.30
N GLU A 643 30.28 -5.62 -21.10
CA GLU A 643 30.36 -5.15 -22.49
C GLU A 643 31.01 -3.76 -22.60
N LYS A 644 30.77 -2.89 -21.62
CA LYS A 644 31.36 -1.54 -21.55
C LYS A 644 32.66 -1.48 -20.73
N GLY A 645 33.26 -2.60 -20.35
CA GLY A 645 34.53 -2.65 -19.59
C GLY A 645 34.41 -2.31 -18.10
N HIS A 646 33.21 -2.45 -17.52
CA HIS A 646 32.89 -2.10 -16.12
C HIS A 646 32.37 -3.29 -15.32
N GLY A 647 32.67 -4.51 -15.75
CA GLY A 647 32.17 -5.76 -15.17
C GLY A 647 32.45 -5.95 -13.68
N ASP A 648 33.48 -5.30 -13.15
CA ASP A 648 33.87 -5.39 -11.74
C ASP A 648 33.26 -4.30 -10.85
N LYS A 649 32.54 -3.32 -11.39
CA LYS A 649 31.92 -2.26 -10.57
C LYS A 649 30.82 -2.83 -9.65
N PRO A 650 30.59 -2.26 -8.45
CA PRO A 650 29.52 -2.70 -7.56
C PRO A 650 28.14 -2.64 -8.23
N LEU A 651 27.32 -3.66 -7.94
CA LEU A 651 25.96 -3.82 -8.44
C LEU A 651 25.02 -4.05 -7.26
N GLY A 652 23.80 -3.55 -7.28
CA GLY A 652 22.84 -3.82 -6.21
C GLY A 652 21.39 -3.74 -6.66
N SER A 653 20.50 -4.09 -5.74
CA SER A 653 19.06 -3.90 -5.89
C SER A 653 18.56 -2.95 -4.81
N GLY A 654 18.23 -1.72 -5.19
CA GLY A 654 17.73 -0.70 -4.25
C GLY A 654 16.30 -0.98 -3.80
N GLU A 655 15.54 -1.71 -4.60
CA GLU A 655 14.20 -2.18 -4.23
C GLU A 655 13.89 -3.54 -4.87
N ILE A 656 13.37 -4.45 -4.04
CA ILE A 656 12.79 -5.72 -4.45
C ILE A 656 11.79 -6.17 -3.40
N GLY A 657 10.64 -6.66 -3.81
CA GLY A 657 9.62 -7.18 -2.90
C GLY A 657 8.48 -7.86 -3.64
N LEU A 658 7.57 -8.44 -2.88
CA LEU A 658 6.30 -8.99 -3.37
C LEU A 658 5.20 -8.54 -2.41
N PRO A 659 4.09 -7.96 -2.88
CA PRO A 659 3.00 -7.57 -1.98
C PRO A 659 2.25 -8.81 -1.49
N ALA A 660 1.75 -8.77 -0.26
CA ALA A 660 0.92 -9.83 0.29
C ALA A 660 -0.16 -9.27 1.22
N ASP A 661 -1.42 -9.50 0.90
CA ASP A 661 -2.51 -9.15 1.81
C ASP A 661 -2.36 -9.91 3.15
N PRO A 662 -2.35 -9.22 4.31
CA PRO A 662 -2.36 -9.87 5.62
C PRO A 662 -3.53 -10.84 5.87
N GLY A 663 -4.61 -10.76 5.10
CA GLY A 663 -5.73 -11.70 5.10
C GLY A 663 -5.55 -12.93 4.19
N ASP A 664 -4.63 -12.89 3.22
CA ASP A 664 -4.40 -13.98 2.27
C ASP A 664 -3.17 -14.82 2.68
N ALA A 665 -3.43 -16.03 3.16
CA ALA A 665 -2.40 -16.96 3.58
C ALA A 665 -1.51 -17.46 2.42
N ASN A 666 -2.05 -17.59 1.21
CA ASN A 666 -1.27 -18.00 0.02
C ASN A 666 -0.31 -16.88 -0.40
N ALA A 667 -0.80 -15.64 -0.46
CA ALA A 667 0.03 -14.48 -0.77
C ALA A 667 1.17 -14.32 0.25
N GLN A 668 0.87 -14.47 1.55
CA GLN A 668 1.88 -14.39 2.62
C GLN A 668 2.92 -15.51 2.53
N ARG A 669 2.51 -16.75 2.20
CA ARG A 669 3.45 -17.86 1.95
C ARG A 669 4.34 -17.56 0.76
N ARG A 670 3.79 -17.07 -0.35
CA ARG A 670 4.56 -16.74 -1.54
C ARG A 670 5.54 -15.60 -1.27
N GLN A 671 5.15 -14.57 -0.53
CA GLN A 671 6.06 -13.48 -0.14
C GLN A 671 7.21 -14.01 0.73
N ALA A 672 6.92 -14.84 1.72
CA ALA A 672 7.95 -15.44 2.57
C ALA A 672 8.94 -16.29 1.76
N GLN A 673 8.45 -17.12 0.84
CA GLN A 673 9.29 -17.88 -0.08
C GLN A 673 10.16 -16.96 -0.95
N PHE A 674 9.59 -15.86 -1.44
CA PHE A 674 10.28 -14.92 -2.30
C PHE A 674 11.44 -14.21 -1.60
N VAL A 675 11.35 -13.95 -0.29
CA VAL A 675 12.49 -13.45 0.51
C VAL A 675 13.69 -14.40 0.41
N ALA A 676 13.46 -15.71 0.57
CA ALA A 676 14.53 -16.70 0.44
C ALA A 676 15.10 -16.77 -0.98
N GLU A 677 14.22 -16.74 -1.98
CA GLU A 677 14.58 -16.73 -3.41
C GLU A 677 15.50 -15.55 -3.75
N VAL A 678 15.17 -14.34 -3.30
CA VAL A 678 15.97 -13.12 -3.53
C VAL A 678 17.38 -13.28 -2.96
N PHE A 679 17.51 -13.60 -1.67
CA PHE A 679 18.83 -13.67 -1.04
C PHE A 679 19.68 -14.85 -1.55
N LEU A 680 19.10 -16.04 -1.72
CA LEU A 680 19.85 -17.20 -2.20
C LEU A 680 20.28 -17.05 -3.67
N SER A 681 19.47 -16.40 -4.50
CA SER A 681 19.81 -16.15 -5.90
C SER A 681 20.85 -15.03 -6.08
N THR A 682 21.07 -14.20 -5.05
CA THR A 682 22.11 -13.17 -5.01
C THR A 682 23.51 -13.75 -4.74
N VAL A 683 23.62 -14.81 -3.93
CA VAL A 683 24.92 -15.38 -3.49
C VAL A 683 25.90 -15.69 -4.64
N PRO A 684 25.47 -16.23 -5.80
CA PRO A 684 26.39 -16.50 -6.92
C PRO A 684 26.92 -15.24 -7.63
N LEU A 685 26.34 -14.06 -7.37
CA LEU A 685 26.66 -12.83 -8.07
C LEU A 685 27.85 -12.10 -7.39
N PRO A 686 28.89 -11.73 -8.16
CA PRO A 686 30.05 -11.04 -7.60
C PRO A 686 29.78 -9.56 -7.35
N ASN A 687 30.50 -9.01 -6.37
CA ASN A 687 30.55 -7.58 -6.03
C ASN A 687 29.17 -6.91 -5.89
N ILE A 688 28.34 -7.48 -5.00
CA ILE A 688 27.03 -6.92 -4.68
C ILE A 688 27.14 -5.89 -3.56
N SER A 689 26.59 -4.69 -3.80
CA SER A 689 26.58 -3.53 -2.91
C SER A 689 25.54 -3.69 -1.80
N GLY A 690 24.30 -3.98 -2.19
CA GLY A 690 23.13 -4.11 -1.33
C GLY A 690 21.95 -4.72 -2.10
N VAL A 691 21.11 -5.49 -1.40
CA VAL A 691 19.83 -6.01 -1.89
C VAL A 691 18.77 -5.67 -0.84
N ASP A 692 18.02 -4.62 -1.12
CA ASP A 692 17.10 -4.01 -0.18
C ASP A 692 15.67 -4.49 -0.38
N TRP A 693 15.22 -5.32 0.56
CA TRP A 693 13.81 -5.71 0.60
C TRP A 693 12.93 -4.48 0.81
N PHE A 694 12.02 -4.21 -0.11
CA PHE A 694 10.95 -3.25 0.08
C PHE A 694 9.79 -4.01 0.74
N VAL A 695 9.46 -3.79 2.01
CA VAL A 695 9.97 -2.77 2.97
C VAL A 695 9.95 -3.32 4.42
N LEU A 696 10.55 -2.65 5.41
CA LEU A 696 10.52 -3.12 6.81
C LEU A 696 9.09 -3.29 7.36
N SER A 697 8.20 -2.32 7.15
CA SER A 697 6.80 -2.35 7.61
C SER A 697 5.85 -1.82 6.53
N ASN A 698 4.65 -2.41 6.44
CA ASN A 698 3.59 -1.95 5.54
C ASN A 698 3.33 -0.45 5.68
N ARG A 699 2.94 0.19 4.57
CA ARG A 699 2.56 1.59 4.52
C ARG A 699 1.25 1.73 3.76
N VAL A 700 0.30 2.44 4.36
CA VAL A 700 -1.05 2.62 3.80
C VAL A 700 -1.02 3.18 2.37
N ALA A 701 -0.06 4.06 2.07
CA ALA A 701 0.07 4.69 0.75
C ALA A 701 0.80 3.83 -0.30
N GLU A 702 1.49 2.74 0.08
CA GLU A 702 2.42 2.02 -0.81
C GLU A 702 2.19 0.51 -0.87
N GLY A 703 1.15 0.03 -0.19
CA GLY A 703 0.71 -1.36 -0.25
C GLY A 703 1.31 -2.27 0.83
N THR A 704 1.30 -3.58 0.55
CA THR A 704 1.46 -4.65 1.54
C THR A 704 2.77 -5.44 1.40
N TYR A 705 3.88 -4.73 1.22
CA TYR A 705 5.22 -5.28 0.98
C TYR A 705 6.06 -5.57 2.25
N GLY A 706 5.55 -5.16 3.41
CA GLY A 706 6.24 -5.14 4.69
C GLY A 706 6.68 -6.52 5.20
N LEU A 707 7.82 -6.57 5.88
CA LEU A 707 8.12 -7.68 6.80
C LEU A 707 7.18 -7.62 8.04
N LEU A 708 6.75 -6.41 8.40
CA LEU A 708 5.74 -6.15 9.43
C LEU A 708 4.45 -5.60 8.82
N ASP A 709 3.31 -5.88 9.46
CA ASP A 709 2.02 -5.29 9.10
C ASP A 709 1.90 -3.82 9.59
N ASN A 710 0.75 -3.19 9.34
CA ASN A 710 0.48 -1.79 9.75
C ASN A 710 0.38 -1.61 11.28
N ARG A 711 0.38 -2.69 12.06
CA ARG A 711 0.44 -2.70 13.54
C ARG A 711 1.83 -3.04 14.04
N PHE A 712 2.82 -3.12 13.14
CA PHE A 712 4.19 -3.55 13.41
C PHE A 712 4.28 -4.99 13.91
N GLU A 713 3.31 -5.84 13.58
CA GLU A 713 3.33 -7.28 13.89
C GLU A 713 4.03 -8.04 12.76
N PRO A 714 4.73 -9.15 13.06
CA PRO A 714 5.54 -9.84 12.06
C PRO A 714 4.65 -10.60 11.08
N MET A 715 4.90 -10.42 9.79
CA MET A 715 4.37 -11.27 8.73
C MET A 715 5.24 -12.53 8.58
N PRO A 716 4.76 -13.60 7.91
CA PRO A 716 5.59 -14.79 7.65
C PRO A 716 6.92 -14.47 6.96
N SER A 717 6.96 -13.41 6.13
CA SER A 717 8.17 -12.90 5.49
C SER A 717 9.24 -12.40 6.47
N ALA A 718 8.88 -11.89 7.66
CA ALA A 718 9.87 -11.53 8.68
C ALA A 718 10.63 -12.76 9.22
N LEU A 719 9.94 -13.89 9.43
CA LEU A 719 10.58 -15.13 9.87
C LEU A 719 11.44 -15.73 8.75
N ALA A 720 10.98 -15.65 7.50
CA ALA A 720 11.76 -16.05 6.32
C ALA A 720 13.03 -15.21 6.15
N TYR A 721 12.92 -13.89 6.34
CA TYR A 721 14.05 -12.97 6.32
C TYR A 721 15.07 -13.35 7.38
N PHE A 722 14.63 -13.46 8.64
CA PHE A 722 15.47 -13.89 9.76
C PHE A 722 16.20 -15.19 9.44
N THR A 723 15.46 -16.21 9.03
CA THR A 723 16.00 -17.55 8.82
C THR A 723 17.02 -17.57 7.70
N THR A 724 16.68 -16.98 6.56
CA THR A 724 17.55 -16.93 5.39
C THR A 724 18.81 -16.13 5.68
N ALA A 725 18.67 -14.92 6.26
CA ALA A 725 19.82 -14.07 6.59
C ALA A 725 20.79 -14.76 7.56
N ARG A 726 20.27 -15.41 8.62
CA ARG A 726 21.12 -16.13 9.59
C ARG A 726 21.79 -17.37 9.00
N LEU A 727 21.12 -18.08 8.10
CA LEU A 727 21.70 -19.25 7.43
C LEU A 727 22.79 -18.86 6.43
N LEU A 728 22.72 -17.66 5.86
CA LEU A 728 23.79 -17.07 5.04
C LEU A 728 25.02 -16.62 5.82
N SER A 729 25.05 -16.76 7.15
CA SER A 729 26.25 -16.46 7.95
C SER A 729 27.48 -17.18 7.39
N GLY A 730 28.52 -16.42 7.07
CA GLY A 730 29.77 -16.92 6.50
C GLY A 730 29.70 -17.22 5.00
N ALA A 731 28.60 -16.94 4.30
CA ALA A 731 28.50 -17.20 2.86
C ALA A 731 29.62 -16.51 2.07
N THR A 732 30.21 -17.25 1.13
CA THR A 732 31.35 -16.80 0.33
C THR A 732 31.07 -16.88 -1.17
N LYS A 733 30.50 -18.00 -1.63
CA LYS A 733 30.08 -18.23 -3.00
C LYS A 733 28.93 -19.23 -3.02
N GLY A 734 28.26 -19.36 -4.16
CA GLY A 734 27.17 -20.31 -4.30
C GLY A 734 26.80 -20.56 -5.75
N THR A 735 25.90 -21.52 -5.95
CA THR A 735 25.34 -21.89 -7.25
C THR A 735 23.84 -22.04 -7.13
N SER A 736 23.12 -21.61 -8.16
CA SER A 736 21.67 -21.79 -8.27
C SER A 736 21.37 -22.66 -9.49
N GLN A 737 20.55 -23.68 -9.32
CA GLN A 737 20.16 -24.62 -10.36
C GLN A 737 18.66 -24.89 -10.30
N THR A 738 18.10 -25.32 -11.42
CA THR A 738 16.71 -25.77 -11.51
C THR A 738 16.70 -27.18 -12.11
N ARG A 739 16.02 -28.11 -11.45
CA ARG A 739 15.76 -29.48 -11.90
C ARG A 739 14.24 -29.67 -12.03
N GLY A 740 13.72 -29.31 -13.19
CA GLY A 740 12.29 -29.26 -13.48
C GLY A 740 11.63 -28.19 -12.65
N ASN A 741 10.70 -28.59 -11.79
CA ASN A 741 10.07 -27.66 -10.86
C ASN A 741 10.89 -27.42 -9.57
N LEU A 742 11.96 -28.19 -9.31
CA LEU A 742 12.76 -28.05 -8.09
C LEU A 742 13.88 -27.01 -8.27
N ARG A 743 13.89 -25.98 -7.42
CA ARG A 743 14.99 -25.02 -7.27
C ARG A 743 15.99 -25.54 -6.26
N LEU A 744 17.27 -25.32 -6.55
CA LEU A 744 18.37 -25.72 -5.71
C LEU A 744 19.40 -24.60 -5.61
N HIS A 745 19.75 -24.24 -4.39
CA HIS A 745 20.77 -23.24 -4.10
C HIS A 745 21.80 -23.85 -3.17
N GLN A 746 23.05 -23.93 -3.61
CA GLN A 746 24.18 -24.36 -2.80
C GLN A 746 25.00 -23.15 -2.41
N VAL A 747 25.35 -23.03 -1.14
CA VAL A 747 26.12 -21.92 -0.60
C VAL A 747 27.30 -22.46 0.20
N GLU A 748 28.50 -22.08 -0.21
CA GLU A 748 29.71 -22.35 0.56
C GLU A 748 29.91 -21.28 1.63
N ARG A 749 30.25 -21.74 2.85
CA ARG A 749 30.33 -20.87 4.03
C ARG A 749 31.66 -21.02 4.75
N LYS A 750 32.31 -19.90 5.05
CA LYS A 750 33.57 -19.87 5.82
C LYS A 750 33.29 -20.25 7.27
N GLY A 751 34.00 -21.27 7.76
CA GLY A 751 33.90 -21.73 9.15
C GLY A 751 32.57 -22.40 9.52
N ARG A 752 31.75 -22.79 8.52
CA ARG A 752 30.46 -23.47 8.69
C ARG A 752 30.31 -24.54 7.61
N ALA A 753 29.44 -25.53 7.84
CA ALA A 753 29.10 -26.52 6.82
C ALA A 753 28.52 -25.83 5.56
N PRO A 754 28.61 -26.42 4.36
CA PRO A 754 27.85 -25.93 3.21
C PRO A 754 26.34 -25.89 3.51
N LEU A 755 25.60 -25.05 2.77
CA LEU A 755 24.15 -24.94 2.87
C LEU A 755 23.53 -25.32 1.53
N LEU A 756 22.60 -26.27 1.54
CA LEU A 756 21.71 -26.56 0.43
C LEU A 756 20.31 -26.04 0.78
N ALA A 757 19.74 -25.17 -0.05
CA ALA A 757 18.34 -24.80 0.00
C ALA A 757 17.60 -25.36 -1.22
N LEU A 758 16.41 -25.92 -1.01
CA LEU A 758 15.60 -26.50 -2.09
C LEU A 758 14.10 -26.33 -1.86
N TRP A 759 13.34 -26.16 -2.95
CA TRP A 759 11.87 -26.03 -2.96
C TRP A 759 11.32 -26.15 -4.40
N THR A 760 10.00 -26.23 -4.54
CA THR A 760 9.32 -26.22 -5.85
C THR A 760 8.81 -24.82 -6.22
N ASN A 761 8.91 -24.41 -7.48
CA ASN A 761 8.54 -23.03 -7.88
C ASN A 761 7.07 -22.69 -7.61
N ASP A 762 6.18 -23.65 -7.86
CA ASP A 762 4.73 -23.52 -7.68
C ASP A 762 4.24 -23.90 -6.27
N GLY A 763 5.15 -24.29 -5.37
CA GLY A 763 4.82 -24.74 -4.02
C GLY A 763 4.21 -26.15 -3.95
N SER A 764 4.15 -26.89 -5.06
CA SER A 764 3.67 -28.27 -5.08
C SER A 764 4.58 -29.18 -4.23
N PRO A 765 4.03 -30.06 -3.38
CA PRO A 765 4.85 -30.98 -2.60
C PRO A 765 5.60 -31.97 -3.50
N ARG A 766 6.95 -31.92 -3.49
CA ARG A 766 7.84 -32.92 -4.10
C ARG A 766 8.67 -33.65 -3.04
N GLN A 767 8.62 -34.98 -3.02
CA GLN A 767 9.49 -35.79 -2.19
C GLN A 767 10.87 -35.89 -2.84
N VAL A 768 11.93 -35.47 -2.13
CA VAL A 768 13.32 -35.49 -2.58
C VAL A 768 14.13 -36.45 -1.71
N SER A 769 14.91 -37.33 -2.35
CA SER A 769 15.76 -38.32 -1.67
C SER A 769 17.23 -37.89 -1.76
N LEU A 770 17.88 -37.70 -0.60
CA LEU A 770 19.21 -37.11 -0.49
C LEU A 770 20.20 -38.09 0.14
N ARG A 771 21.45 -38.05 -0.36
CA ARG A 771 22.57 -38.72 0.29
C ARG A 771 23.37 -37.69 1.09
N LEU A 772 23.48 -37.93 2.39
CA LEU A 772 24.28 -37.10 3.29
C LEU A 772 25.67 -37.73 3.41
N LYS A 773 26.72 -36.98 3.10
CA LYS A 773 28.09 -37.40 3.45
C LYS A 773 28.25 -37.26 4.97
N ARG A 774 28.97 -38.19 5.61
CA ARG A 774 28.99 -38.35 7.08
C ARG A 774 29.27 -37.03 7.82
N GLY A 775 28.49 -36.76 8.86
CA GLY A 775 28.74 -35.72 9.86
C GLY A 775 27.95 -34.42 9.66
N VAL A 776 26.89 -34.26 10.45
CA VAL A 776 26.13 -33.01 10.69
C VAL A 776 25.24 -32.56 9.53
N ALA A 777 24.00 -33.03 9.52
CA ALA A 777 22.90 -32.40 8.79
C ALA A 777 21.89 -31.80 9.77
N LYS A 778 21.78 -30.47 9.81
CA LYS A 778 20.63 -29.78 10.42
C LYS A 778 19.71 -29.30 9.31
N ILE A 779 18.42 -29.53 9.48
CA ILE A 779 17.40 -29.16 8.50
C ILE A 779 16.49 -28.11 9.12
N TRP A 780 16.25 -27.02 8.40
CA TRP A 780 15.41 -25.91 8.81
C TRP A 780 14.32 -25.69 7.77
N ASP A 781 13.10 -25.41 8.23
CA ASP A 781 12.08 -24.84 7.35
C ASP A 781 12.29 -23.33 7.19
N LEU A 782 11.48 -22.72 6.34
CA LEU A 782 11.52 -21.29 6.06
C LEU A 782 11.32 -20.39 7.30
N THR A 783 10.66 -20.90 8.34
CA THR A 783 10.43 -20.13 9.58
C THR A 783 11.54 -20.30 10.62
N GLY A 784 12.55 -21.13 10.31
CA GLY A 784 13.67 -21.41 11.19
C GLY A 784 13.37 -22.50 12.22
N ARG A 785 12.29 -23.28 12.02
CA ARG A 785 12.02 -24.46 12.84
C ARG A 785 12.85 -25.64 12.32
N ALA A 786 13.39 -26.42 13.25
CA ALA A 786 14.11 -27.65 12.90
C ALA A 786 13.14 -28.70 12.35
N VAL A 787 13.46 -29.27 11.19
CA VAL A 787 12.65 -30.28 10.50
C VAL A 787 13.22 -31.68 10.82
N PRO A 788 12.41 -32.61 11.37
CA PRO A 788 12.83 -34.00 11.56
C PRO A 788 13.12 -34.67 10.22
N VAL A 789 14.19 -35.46 10.16
CA VAL A 789 14.58 -36.18 8.94
C VAL A 789 14.01 -37.59 8.96
N SER A 790 13.21 -37.94 7.95
CA SER A 790 12.81 -39.33 7.72
C SER A 790 13.85 -40.03 6.85
N TRP A 791 14.16 -41.29 7.16
CA TRP A 791 15.23 -42.05 6.49
C TRP A 791 14.67 -43.28 5.80
N GLN A 792 15.08 -43.52 4.56
CA GLN A 792 14.75 -44.73 3.81
C GLN A 792 16.00 -45.26 3.10
N LYS A 793 16.34 -46.54 3.34
CA LYS A 793 17.52 -47.21 2.75
C LYS A 793 18.81 -46.37 2.87
N GLY A 794 19.03 -45.74 4.02
CA GLY A 794 20.21 -44.89 4.29
C GLY A 794 20.18 -43.50 3.64
N ARG A 795 19.02 -43.04 3.16
CA ARG A 795 18.84 -41.74 2.47
C ARG A 795 17.82 -40.87 3.19
N ALA A 796 18.09 -39.58 3.28
CA ALA A 796 17.17 -38.61 3.88
C ALA A 796 16.04 -38.29 2.90
N GLN A 797 14.80 -38.35 3.38
CA GLN A 797 13.60 -38.06 2.62
C GLN A 797 13.06 -36.69 3.04
N ILE A 798 13.12 -35.72 2.13
CA ILE A 798 12.74 -34.33 2.35
C ILE A 798 11.53 -33.96 1.51
N GLN A 799 10.51 -33.37 2.15
CA GLN A 799 9.37 -32.80 1.44
C GLN A 799 9.69 -31.36 1.01
N ALA A 800 9.85 -31.14 -0.29
CA ALA A 800 10.14 -29.84 -0.89
C ALA A 800 8.85 -29.22 -1.42
N ALA A 801 8.36 -28.17 -0.76
CA ALA A 801 7.22 -27.35 -1.21
C ALA A 801 7.56 -25.87 -1.00
N GLN A 802 7.85 -25.53 0.27
CA GLN A 802 8.50 -24.30 0.66
C GLN A 802 10.01 -24.50 0.80
N PRO A 803 10.82 -23.43 0.84
CA PRO A 803 12.26 -23.52 1.09
C PRO A 803 12.58 -24.33 2.34
N VAL A 804 13.34 -25.41 2.13
CA VAL A 804 13.97 -26.20 3.17
C VAL A 804 15.47 -26.01 3.06
N PHE A 805 16.12 -25.75 4.19
CA PHE A 805 17.54 -25.46 4.29
C PHE A 805 18.26 -26.59 5.01
N ILE A 806 19.32 -27.12 4.41
CA ILE A 806 20.05 -28.28 4.89
C ILE A 806 21.52 -27.86 5.04
N GLU A 807 22.02 -27.86 6.27
CA GLU A 807 23.43 -27.56 6.55
C GLU A 807 24.22 -28.86 6.50
N GLY A 808 25.08 -29.08 5.49
CA GLY A 808 25.88 -30.31 5.34
C GLY A 808 26.41 -30.49 3.91
N ASP A 809 27.34 -31.45 3.72
CA ASP A 809 27.79 -31.87 2.38
C ASP A 809 26.83 -32.95 1.82
N ILE A 810 26.11 -32.59 0.75
CA ILE A 810 24.91 -33.30 0.29
C ILE A 810 25.01 -33.52 -1.23
N SER A 811 24.70 -34.74 -1.68
CA SER A 811 24.41 -35.01 -3.09
C SER A 811 22.94 -35.34 -3.29
N LEU A 812 22.37 -34.83 -4.39
CA LEU A 812 21.05 -35.25 -4.86
C LEU A 812 21.21 -36.45 -5.77
N ASP A 813 20.41 -37.47 -5.51
CA ASP A 813 20.53 -38.75 -6.19
C ASP A 813 19.31 -39.02 -7.08
N GLU A 814 18.59 -37.99 -7.55
CA GLU A 814 17.49 -38.16 -8.50
C GLU A 814 18.04 -38.46 -9.91
N PRO A 815 17.95 -39.70 -10.42
CA PRO A 815 18.58 -40.08 -11.69
C PRO A 815 17.71 -39.73 -12.89
N ILE A 816 16.42 -39.42 -12.69
CA ILE A 816 15.43 -39.21 -13.75
C ILE A 816 14.41 -38.14 -13.32
N GLU A 817 14.17 -37.18 -14.19
CA GLU A 817 13.20 -36.10 -14.07
C GLU A 817 12.14 -36.19 -15.18
N LEU A 818 10.89 -35.89 -14.86
CA LEU A 818 9.78 -35.78 -15.82
C LEU A 818 9.25 -34.34 -15.87
N GLU A 819 9.18 -33.78 -17.08
CA GLU A 819 8.57 -32.49 -17.36
C GLU A 819 7.40 -32.71 -18.33
N ILE A 820 6.21 -32.20 -17.98
CA ILE A 820 4.99 -32.27 -18.81
C ILE A 820 4.76 -30.87 -19.40
N ALA A 821 4.58 -30.75 -20.71
CA ALA A 821 4.33 -29.48 -21.39
C ALA A 821 3.42 -29.66 -22.61
N PRO A 822 2.67 -28.64 -23.05
CA PRO A 822 1.95 -28.68 -24.33
C PRO A 822 2.91 -28.88 -25.51
N ALA A 823 2.44 -29.51 -26.59
CA ALA A 823 3.18 -29.67 -27.84
C ALA A 823 2.26 -29.78 -29.06
N PRO A 824 2.79 -29.57 -30.29
CA PRO A 824 2.08 -29.90 -31.52
C PRO A 824 1.36 -31.25 -31.43
N GLY A 825 0.04 -31.24 -31.63
CA GLY A 825 -0.78 -32.44 -31.62
C GLY A 825 -1.13 -33.03 -30.24
N GLY A 826 -0.66 -32.46 -29.11
CA GLY A 826 -1.06 -32.90 -27.77
C GLY A 826 -0.12 -32.49 -26.62
N VAL A 827 0.31 -33.43 -25.79
CA VAL A 827 1.12 -33.19 -24.59
C VAL A 827 2.49 -33.87 -24.72
N ARG A 828 3.56 -33.08 -24.59
CA ARG A 828 4.93 -33.57 -24.49
C ARG A 828 5.27 -33.93 -23.06
N VAL A 829 5.93 -35.07 -22.90
CA VAL A 829 6.63 -35.43 -21.68
C VAL A 829 8.11 -35.57 -21.99
N ARG A 830 8.92 -34.72 -21.37
CA ARG A 830 10.37 -34.75 -21.43
C ARG A 830 10.91 -35.53 -20.23
N VAL A 831 11.86 -36.42 -20.50
CA VAL A 831 12.53 -37.26 -19.52
C VAL A 831 14.01 -36.89 -19.50
N THR A 832 14.49 -36.27 -18.43
CA THR A 832 15.93 -35.98 -18.26
C THR A 832 16.52 -37.05 -17.35
N SER A 833 17.53 -37.78 -17.82
CA SER A 833 18.07 -38.95 -17.14
C SER A 833 19.60 -38.93 -17.10
N GLU A 834 20.19 -39.30 -15.95
CA GLU A 834 21.64 -39.57 -15.82
C GLU A 834 21.99 -41.04 -16.11
N ILE A 835 20.97 -41.87 -16.38
CA ILE A 835 21.11 -43.28 -16.73
C ILE A 835 20.58 -43.56 -18.14
N ALA A 836 21.08 -44.62 -18.77
CA ALA A 836 20.58 -45.10 -20.05
C ALA A 836 19.87 -46.44 -19.89
N GLY A 837 18.83 -46.68 -20.69
CA GLY A 837 18.09 -47.96 -20.68
C GLY A 837 16.64 -47.83 -21.15
N ASN A 838 15.91 -48.94 -21.17
CA ASN A 838 14.51 -48.98 -21.60
C ASN A 838 13.56 -48.63 -20.45
N ALA A 839 12.52 -47.86 -20.76
CA ALA A 839 11.46 -47.48 -19.83
C ALA A 839 10.09 -47.45 -20.55
N THR A 840 9.02 -47.49 -19.77
CA THR A 840 7.64 -47.27 -20.23
C THR A 840 7.15 -45.95 -19.69
N LEU A 841 6.65 -45.07 -20.57
CA LEU A 841 6.07 -43.80 -20.21
C LEU A 841 4.56 -43.82 -20.43
N THR A 842 3.81 -43.54 -19.37
CA THR A 842 2.35 -43.53 -19.32
C THR A 842 1.86 -42.12 -19.05
N LEU A 843 0.99 -41.58 -19.91
CA LEU A 843 0.28 -40.33 -19.71
C LEU A 843 -1.18 -40.60 -19.35
N GLN A 844 -1.67 -40.00 -18.28
CA GLN A 844 -3.08 -39.99 -17.90
C GLN A 844 -3.66 -38.60 -18.17
N THR A 845 -4.77 -38.56 -18.88
CA THR A 845 -5.53 -37.35 -19.23
C THR A 845 -7.02 -37.57 -18.95
N PRO A 846 -7.87 -36.53 -18.89
CA PRO A 846 -9.31 -36.70 -18.74
C PRO A 846 -9.96 -37.52 -19.85
N SER A 847 -9.39 -37.50 -21.05
CA SER A 847 -9.87 -38.26 -22.22
C SER A 847 -9.35 -39.70 -22.28
N GLY A 848 -8.47 -40.10 -21.36
CA GLY A 848 -7.99 -41.48 -21.24
C GLY A 848 -6.51 -41.61 -20.89
N THR A 849 -6.03 -42.86 -20.79
CA THR A 849 -4.62 -43.21 -20.51
C THR A 849 -3.93 -43.72 -21.77
N GLN A 850 -2.72 -43.23 -22.03
CA GLN A 850 -1.87 -43.66 -23.14
C GLN A 850 -0.51 -44.10 -22.62
N SER A 851 0.07 -45.18 -23.14
CA SER A 851 1.40 -45.66 -22.75
C SER A 851 2.26 -45.95 -23.97
N ARG A 852 3.57 -45.67 -23.88
CA ARG A 852 4.53 -46.02 -24.93
C ARG A 852 5.91 -46.37 -24.36
N PRO A 853 6.69 -47.22 -25.04
CA PRO A 853 8.09 -47.44 -24.70
C PRO A 853 8.93 -46.18 -25.01
N VAL A 854 9.91 -45.88 -24.16
CA VAL A 854 10.89 -44.79 -24.35
C VAL A 854 12.28 -45.32 -24.01
N THR A 855 13.27 -44.99 -24.85
CA THR A 855 14.68 -45.25 -24.55
C THR A 855 15.25 -44.05 -23.81
N LEU A 856 15.71 -44.27 -22.57
CA LEU A 856 16.42 -43.28 -21.78
C LEU A 856 17.85 -43.17 -22.29
N THR A 857 18.25 -41.95 -22.62
CA THR A 857 19.66 -41.60 -22.84
C THR A 857 20.21 -40.88 -21.61
N ARG A 858 21.53 -40.90 -21.41
CA ARG A 858 22.17 -39.94 -20.50
C ARG A 858 22.03 -38.54 -21.12
N GLY A 859 21.12 -37.74 -20.60
CA GLY A 859 20.63 -36.53 -21.24
C GLY A 859 19.10 -36.51 -21.28
N THR A 860 18.53 -35.99 -22.35
CA THR A 860 17.09 -35.75 -22.47
C THR A 860 16.47 -36.64 -23.55
N SER A 861 15.43 -37.38 -23.18
CA SER A 861 14.53 -38.10 -24.09
C SER A 861 13.16 -37.44 -24.06
N GLU A 862 12.39 -37.46 -25.17
CA GLU A 862 11.07 -36.82 -25.24
C GLU A 862 10.02 -37.73 -25.89
N ALA A 863 8.76 -37.57 -25.50
CA ALA A 863 7.61 -38.24 -26.11
C ALA A 863 6.41 -37.29 -26.19
N VAL A 864 5.72 -37.25 -27.32
CA VAL A 864 4.51 -36.44 -27.52
C VAL A 864 3.29 -37.33 -27.63
N PHE A 865 2.36 -37.19 -26.67
CA PHE A 865 1.08 -37.89 -26.61
C PHE A 865 0.01 -37.07 -27.31
N PRO A 866 -0.71 -37.63 -28.31
CA PRO A 866 -1.84 -36.93 -28.90
C PRO A 866 -2.93 -36.72 -27.86
N VAL A 867 -3.48 -35.51 -27.75
CA VAL A 867 -4.57 -35.21 -26.81
C VAL A 867 -5.59 -34.36 -27.56
N GLN A 868 -6.85 -34.79 -27.59
CA GLN A 868 -7.96 -33.93 -28.03
C GLN A 868 -8.02 -32.72 -27.09
N SER A 869 -8.35 -31.52 -27.60
CA SER A 869 -8.48 -30.31 -26.78
C SER A 869 -9.16 -30.64 -25.45
N PRO A 870 -8.63 -30.17 -24.31
CA PRO A 870 -9.19 -30.52 -23.00
C PRO A 870 -10.70 -30.26 -22.99
N PRO A 871 -11.50 -31.11 -22.30
CA PRO A 871 -12.94 -30.93 -22.25
C PRO A 871 -13.29 -29.50 -21.85
N MET A 872 -14.22 -28.90 -22.62
CA MET A 872 -14.62 -27.50 -22.60
C MET A 872 -14.39 -26.78 -21.25
N GLY A 873 -13.56 -25.73 -21.27
CA GLY A 873 -13.64 -24.65 -20.28
C GLY A 873 -12.79 -24.73 -19.02
N ARG A 874 -11.99 -25.78 -18.73
CA ARG A 874 -11.17 -25.83 -17.49
C ARG A 874 -9.79 -26.48 -17.65
N SER A 875 -8.82 -26.03 -16.83
CA SER A 875 -7.51 -26.69 -16.68
C SER A 875 -7.72 -28.15 -16.32
N SER A 876 -6.97 -29.03 -16.99
CA SER A 876 -7.09 -30.47 -16.81
C SER A 876 -5.83 -31.04 -16.17
N GLU A 877 -5.99 -31.88 -15.13
CA GLU A 877 -4.86 -32.58 -14.56
C GLU A 877 -4.33 -33.60 -15.57
N VAL A 878 -3.06 -33.48 -15.92
CA VAL A 878 -2.36 -34.44 -16.75
C VAL A 878 -1.19 -35.01 -15.95
N SER A 879 -1.17 -36.32 -15.78
CA SER A 879 -0.12 -37.00 -15.03
C SER A 879 0.71 -37.89 -15.95
N ALA A 880 2.02 -37.85 -15.79
CA ALA A 880 2.97 -38.69 -16.48
C ALA A 880 3.65 -39.63 -15.47
N GLN A 881 3.86 -40.87 -15.89
CA GLN A 881 4.48 -41.90 -15.09
C GLN A 881 5.50 -42.63 -15.95
N LEU A 882 6.75 -42.62 -15.52
CA LEU A 882 7.82 -43.39 -16.12
C LEU A 882 8.17 -44.56 -15.23
N GLN A 883 8.16 -45.77 -15.80
CA GLN A 883 8.59 -46.99 -15.14
C GLN A 883 9.80 -47.60 -15.86
N TRP A 884 10.87 -47.92 -15.12
CA TRP A 884 12.09 -48.54 -15.64
C TRP A 884 12.56 -49.68 -14.72
N LYS A 885 13.59 -50.44 -15.15
CA LYS A 885 14.05 -51.68 -14.49
C LYS A 885 14.23 -51.60 -12.97
N ASN A 886 14.61 -50.43 -12.43
CA ASN A 886 14.96 -50.26 -11.02
C ASN A 886 14.09 -49.21 -10.29
N GLY A 887 12.98 -48.75 -10.87
CA GLY A 887 12.15 -47.73 -10.22
C GLY A 887 11.00 -47.17 -11.05
N ARG A 888 10.31 -46.19 -10.46
CA ARG A 888 9.21 -45.44 -11.07
C ARG A 888 9.31 -43.96 -10.65
N THR A 889 9.06 -43.06 -11.59
CA THR A 889 8.99 -41.60 -11.40
C THR A 889 7.65 -41.15 -11.91
N THR A 890 6.98 -40.26 -11.18
CA THR A 890 5.70 -39.67 -11.58
C THR A 890 5.80 -38.16 -11.53
N ALA A 891 5.15 -37.49 -12.46
CA ALA A 891 4.90 -36.07 -12.45
C ALA A 891 3.41 -35.83 -12.74
N SER A 892 2.83 -34.79 -12.17
CA SER A 892 1.49 -34.32 -12.53
C SER A 892 1.54 -32.83 -12.78
N ARG A 893 0.76 -32.34 -13.73
CA ARG A 893 0.66 -30.93 -14.09
C ARG A 893 -0.75 -30.61 -14.55
N GLN A 894 -1.30 -29.50 -14.06
CA GLN A 894 -2.49 -28.89 -14.66
C GLN A 894 -2.10 -28.24 -15.99
N LEU A 895 -2.72 -28.69 -17.09
CA LEU A 895 -2.53 -28.10 -18.41
C LEU A 895 -3.76 -27.30 -18.81
N ASP A 896 -3.53 -26.06 -19.22
CA ASP A 896 -4.54 -25.10 -19.71
C ASP A 896 -4.00 -24.48 -21.00
N PHE A 897 -4.31 -25.11 -22.14
CA PHE A 897 -3.84 -24.68 -23.46
C PHE A 897 -4.93 -24.85 -24.52
N ALA A 898 -4.95 -23.93 -25.49
CA ALA A 898 -5.78 -23.99 -26.68
C ALA A 898 -4.97 -24.41 -27.90
N VAL A 899 -5.67 -24.96 -28.90
CA VAL A 899 -5.09 -25.33 -30.19
C VAL A 899 -5.76 -24.48 -31.28
N ALA A 900 -4.95 -23.88 -32.15
CA ALA A 900 -5.39 -23.20 -33.36
C ALA A 900 -5.09 -24.08 -34.57
N PRO A 901 -6.06 -24.84 -35.13
CA PRO A 901 -5.80 -25.70 -36.29
C PRO A 901 -5.44 -24.90 -37.55
N ARG A 902 -4.69 -25.53 -38.45
CA ARG A 902 -4.45 -24.94 -39.78
C ARG A 902 -5.74 -25.02 -40.60
N VAL A 903 -6.14 -23.92 -41.23
CA VAL A 903 -7.36 -23.81 -42.05
C VAL A 903 -7.05 -23.28 -43.45
N GLU A 904 -7.95 -23.52 -44.40
CA GLU A 904 -7.87 -22.90 -45.72
C GLU A 904 -8.14 -21.39 -45.65
N THR A 905 -7.50 -20.61 -46.52
CA THR A 905 -7.66 -19.14 -46.53
C THR A 905 -9.09 -18.70 -46.79
N ALA A 906 -9.86 -19.44 -47.60
CA ALA A 906 -11.28 -19.16 -47.82
C ALA A 906 -12.09 -19.26 -46.52
N VAL A 907 -11.88 -20.34 -45.75
CA VAL A 907 -12.51 -20.56 -44.44
C VAL A 907 -12.12 -19.48 -43.44
N ALA A 908 -10.84 -19.08 -43.42
CA ALA A 908 -10.35 -18.01 -42.55
C ALA A 908 -11.06 -16.67 -42.79
N THR A 909 -11.59 -16.42 -43.99
CA THR A 909 -12.29 -15.17 -44.32
C THR A 909 -13.77 -15.16 -43.93
N GLU A 910 -14.35 -16.28 -43.51
CA GLU A 910 -15.74 -16.31 -43.04
C GLU A 910 -15.90 -15.65 -41.67
N LEU A 911 -17.00 -14.92 -41.47
CA LEU A 911 -17.28 -14.22 -40.21
C LEU A 911 -17.51 -15.20 -39.04
N ARG A 912 -18.10 -16.37 -39.32
CA ARG A 912 -18.42 -17.39 -38.33
C ARG A 912 -17.43 -18.54 -38.39
N ARG A 913 -17.19 -19.18 -37.24
CA ARG A 913 -16.38 -20.40 -37.17
C ARG A 913 -17.06 -21.56 -37.91
N PRO A 914 -16.30 -22.51 -38.48
CA PRO A 914 -16.87 -23.74 -39.04
C PRO A 914 -17.57 -24.59 -37.98
N GLN A 915 -18.60 -25.34 -38.40
CA GLN A 915 -19.46 -26.13 -37.50
C GLN A 915 -18.68 -27.14 -36.63
N ASN A 916 -17.67 -27.81 -37.21
CA ASN A 916 -16.85 -28.82 -36.54
C ASN A 916 -15.51 -28.27 -36.02
N HIS A 917 -15.35 -26.95 -35.96
CA HIS A 917 -14.14 -26.31 -35.48
C HIS A 917 -14.09 -26.28 -33.95
N PRO A 918 -12.95 -26.57 -33.29
CA PRO A 918 -12.82 -26.46 -31.84
C PRO A 918 -13.03 -25.01 -31.37
N PHE A 919 -13.74 -24.83 -30.26
CA PHE A 919 -13.99 -23.54 -29.63
C PHE A 919 -14.00 -23.67 -28.10
N TRP A 920 -13.89 -22.53 -27.42
CA TRP A 920 -13.93 -22.36 -25.98
C TRP A 920 -15.15 -21.57 -25.60
N ARG A 921 -15.91 -22.04 -24.62
CA ARG A 921 -16.97 -21.24 -23.99
C ARG A 921 -16.43 -20.57 -22.73
N VAL A 922 -16.70 -19.27 -22.58
CA VAL A 922 -16.33 -18.46 -21.41
C VAL A 922 -17.59 -17.79 -20.90
N GLU A 923 -17.99 -18.18 -19.69
CA GLU A 923 -19.19 -17.74 -18.99
C GLU A 923 -18.97 -17.93 -17.48
N GLY A 924 -19.88 -17.42 -16.65
CA GLY A 924 -19.88 -17.66 -15.21
C GLY A 924 -19.00 -16.69 -14.41
N GLU A 925 -19.34 -16.55 -13.12
CA GLU A 925 -18.68 -15.60 -12.20
C GLU A 925 -17.18 -15.85 -12.05
N GLU A 926 -16.70 -17.09 -12.24
CA GLU A 926 -15.27 -17.41 -12.14
C GLU A 926 -14.39 -16.75 -13.21
N ASN A 927 -14.99 -16.38 -14.35
CA ASN A 927 -14.32 -15.73 -15.47
C ASN A 927 -14.65 -14.23 -15.56
N TRP A 928 -15.54 -13.75 -14.70
CA TRP A 928 -16.00 -12.37 -14.64
C TRP A 928 -15.13 -11.53 -13.70
N HIS A 929 -14.76 -10.35 -14.18
CA HIS A 929 -14.09 -9.33 -13.40
C HIS A 929 -14.96 -8.08 -13.29
N GLY A 930 -15.80 -8.05 -12.25
CA GLY A 930 -16.70 -6.94 -11.97
C GLY A 930 -15.98 -5.72 -11.41
N MET A 931 -16.23 -4.56 -12.02
CA MET A 931 -15.94 -3.24 -11.45
C MET A 931 -17.12 -2.71 -10.64
N ILE A 932 -18.32 -3.23 -10.91
CA ILE A 932 -19.55 -2.95 -10.19
C ILE A 932 -20.02 -4.27 -9.54
N PRO A 933 -20.29 -4.30 -8.22
CA PRO A 933 -20.84 -5.49 -7.56
C PRO A 933 -22.16 -5.92 -8.19
N ASP A 934 -22.34 -7.23 -8.39
CA ASP A 934 -23.57 -7.88 -8.89
C ASP A 934 -24.04 -7.40 -10.27
N ALA A 935 -23.13 -6.80 -11.07
CA ALA A 935 -23.38 -6.39 -12.45
C ALA A 935 -23.66 -7.58 -13.37
N TYR A 936 -22.82 -8.63 -13.28
CA TYR A 936 -22.95 -9.79 -14.14
C TYR A 936 -24.10 -10.68 -13.69
N THR A 937 -25.16 -10.76 -14.51
CA THR A 937 -26.37 -11.53 -14.14
C THR A 937 -26.38 -12.96 -14.66
N GLY A 938 -25.37 -13.35 -15.46
CA GLY A 938 -25.13 -14.72 -15.91
C GLY A 938 -24.82 -14.82 -17.41
N PRO A 939 -24.83 -16.02 -18.00
CA PRO A 939 -24.46 -16.21 -19.41
C PRO A 939 -25.36 -15.51 -20.44
N GLU A 940 -26.56 -15.11 -20.03
CA GLU A 940 -27.50 -14.33 -20.84
C GLU A 940 -27.09 -12.85 -20.95
N ASP A 941 -26.37 -12.36 -19.93
CA ASP A 941 -25.84 -11.00 -19.77
C ASP A 941 -24.60 -10.84 -20.67
N LEU A 942 -23.57 -11.64 -20.38
CA LEU A 942 -22.39 -11.76 -21.22
C LEU A 942 -21.91 -13.22 -21.29
N SER A 943 -21.66 -13.74 -22.48
CA SER A 943 -20.98 -15.03 -22.67
C SER A 943 -20.26 -15.11 -24.00
N LEU A 944 -19.16 -15.86 -24.05
CA LEU A 944 -18.25 -15.89 -25.20
C LEU A 944 -18.09 -17.30 -25.76
N GLU A 945 -18.13 -17.46 -27.08
CA GLU A 945 -17.54 -18.59 -27.79
C GLU A 945 -16.31 -18.14 -28.60
N ILE A 946 -15.15 -18.72 -28.30
CA ILE A 946 -13.85 -18.31 -28.84
C ILE A 946 -13.23 -19.47 -29.63
N ALA A 947 -12.90 -19.25 -30.90
CA ALA A 947 -12.18 -20.21 -31.72
C ALA A 947 -10.96 -19.56 -32.37
N PHE A 948 -9.88 -20.33 -32.50
CA PHE A 948 -8.65 -19.89 -33.16
C PHE A 948 -8.31 -20.78 -34.33
N GLY A 949 -7.84 -20.21 -35.43
CA GLY A 949 -7.27 -20.94 -36.57
C GLY A 949 -6.05 -20.23 -37.13
N TRP A 950 -5.36 -20.83 -38.09
CA TRP A 950 -4.30 -20.11 -38.80
C TRP A 950 -4.14 -20.54 -40.27
N THR A 951 -3.70 -19.58 -41.09
CA THR A 951 -3.21 -19.76 -42.46
C THR A 951 -1.73 -19.39 -42.53
N PRO A 952 -1.02 -19.64 -43.63
CA PRO A 952 0.37 -19.17 -43.78
C PRO A 952 0.54 -17.65 -43.62
N GLU A 953 -0.52 -16.86 -43.84
CA GLU A 953 -0.51 -15.40 -43.79
C GLU A 953 -1.12 -14.82 -42.51
N HIS A 954 -2.09 -15.49 -41.89
CA HIS A 954 -2.84 -14.94 -40.74
C HIS A 954 -3.01 -15.93 -39.58
N LEU A 955 -3.00 -15.39 -38.36
CA LEU A 955 -3.71 -15.96 -37.22
C LEU A 955 -5.16 -15.47 -37.25
N VAL A 956 -6.10 -16.37 -36.99
CA VAL A 956 -7.55 -16.11 -37.07
C VAL A 956 -8.17 -16.26 -35.68
N LEU A 957 -8.95 -15.27 -35.26
CA LEU A 957 -9.86 -15.35 -34.12
C LEU A 957 -11.30 -15.25 -34.63
N TRP A 958 -12.13 -16.21 -34.28
CA TRP A 958 -13.59 -16.11 -34.31
C TRP A 958 -14.11 -15.96 -32.88
N LEU A 959 -14.91 -14.94 -32.65
CA LEU A 959 -15.54 -14.66 -31.36
C LEU A 959 -17.03 -14.42 -31.57
N GLU A 960 -17.86 -15.22 -30.91
CA GLU A 960 -19.28 -14.94 -30.69
C GLU A 960 -19.43 -14.41 -29.26
N ALA A 961 -19.78 -13.14 -29.12
CA ALA A 961 -20.08 -12.54 -27.82
C ALA A 961 -21.60 -12.34 -27.73
N ARG A 962 -22.24 -13.03 -26.81
CA ARG A 962 -23.60 -12.70 -26.39
C ARG A 962 -23.50 -11.59 -25.36
N ASP A 963 -24.30 -10.56 -25.55
CA ASP A 963 -24.33 -9.29 -24.82
C ASP A 963 -25.76 -8.74 -24.95
N ASP A 964 -26.48 -8.56 -23.85
CA ASP A 964 -27.87 -8.12 -23.86
C ASP A 964 -28.00 -6.62 -24.25
N ILE A 965 -27.01 -5.77 -23.93
CA ILE A 965 -27.01 -4.33 -24.23
C ILE A 965 -25.64 -3.88 -24.77
N HIS A 966 -25.48 -3.98 -26.10
CA HIS A 966 -24.26 -3.51 -26.78
C HIS A 966 -24.20 -1.98 -26.95
N VAL A 967 -23.29 -1.36 -26.21
CA VAL A 967 -22.91 0.05 -26.21
C VAL A 967 -21.45 0.22 -26.64
N PHE A 968 -21.22 0.68 -27.88
CA PHE A 968 -19.89 1.07 -28.38
C PHE A 968 -19.81 2.58 -28.63
N ALA A 969 -19.57 3.36 -27.56
CA ALA A 969 -19.66 4.82 -27.57
C ALA A 969 -18.32 5.53 -27.80
N ASN A 970 -17.18 4.92 -27.45
CA ASN A 970 -15.87 5.58 -27.50
C ASN A 970 -14.77 4.73 -28.18
N PRO A 971 -14.52 4.92 -29.48
CA PRO A 971 -13.48 4.17 -30.20
C PRO A 971 -12.06 4.50 -29.75
N THR A 972 -11.83 5.64 -29.08
CA THR A 972 -10.50 6.04 -28.57
C THR A 972 -10.19 5.47 -27.18
N ALA A 973 -11.20 4.95 -26.49
CA ALA A 973 -11.08 4.28 -25.19
C ALA A 973 -11.93 3.01 -25.17
N PRO A 974 -11.60 2.00 -26.00
CA PRO A 974 -12.42 0.79 -26.17
C PRO A 974 -12.65 0.06 -24.85
N TRP A 975 -11.68 0.08 -23.94
CA TRP A 975 -11.82 -0.50 -22.61
C TRP A 975 -13.01 0.03 -21.80
N SER A 976 -13.59 1.18 -22.14
CA SER A 976 -14.74 1.77 -21.43
C SER A 976 -16.10 1.42 -22.06
N THR A 977 -16.14 0.53 -23.05
CA THR A 977 -17.32 0.25 -23.90
C THR A 977 -17.30 -1.22 -24.35
N ASP A 978 -18.37 -1.73 -24.95
CA ASP A 978 -18.47 -3.15 -25.34
C ASP A 978 -17.54 -3.51 -26.47
N SER A 979 -16.44 -4.15 -26.10
CA SER A 979 -15.28 -4.32 -26.96
C SER A 979 -14.46 -5.53 -26.54
N GLY A 980 -13.77 -6.13 -27.49
CA GLY A 980 -12.75 -7.13 -27.23
C GLY A 980 -11.36 -6.52 -27.13
N GLN A 981 -10.51 -7.11 -26.29
CA GLN A 981 -9.07 -6.87 -26.27
C GLN A 981 -8.32 -8.19 -26.23
N ILE A 982 -7.48 -8.45 -27.23
CA ILE A 982 -6.65 -9.66 -27.32
C ILE A 982 -5.17 -9.28 -27.37
N ALA A 983 -4.34 -9.97 -26.59
CA ALA A 983 -2.91 -9.73 -26.55
C ALA A 983 -2.12 -11.02 -26.77
N PHE A 984 -0.99 -10.89 -27.48
CA PHE A 984 -0.13 -12.00 -27.89
C PHE A 984 1.32 -11.80 -27.44
N ASP A 985 1.86 -12.79 -26.71
CA ASP A 985 3.30 -13.04 -26.58
C ASP A 985 3.72 -14.02 -27.67
N ALA A 986 3.88 -13.50 -28.90
CA ALA A 986 4.21 -14.28 -30.09
C ALA A 986 5.57 -14.98 -29.99
N GLY A 987 6.50 -14.40 -29.20
CA GLY A 987 7.80 -14.99 -28.93
C GLY A 987 7.79 -16.06 -27.82
N TYR A 988 6.64 -16.30 -27.20
CA TYR A 988 6.42 -17.27 -26.12
C TYR A 988 7.45 -17.15 -24.98
N ARG A 989 7.72 -15.92 -24.53
CA ARG A 989 8.72 -15.63 -23.50
C ARG A 989 8.19 -15.84 -22.08
N ARG A 990 6.88 -15.83 -21.86
CA ARG A 990 6.21 -16.15 -20.58
C ARG A 990 6.76 -15.36 -19.39
N SER A 991 7.09 -14.10 -19.61
CA SER A 991 7.70 -13.22 -18.62
C SER A 991 6.84 -11.96 -18.44
N PRO A 992 6.79 -11.35 -17.25
CA PRO A 992 6.08 -10.09 -17.04
C PRO A 992 6.55 -8.95 -17.95
N ASP A 993 7.81 -9.00 -18.39
CA ASP A 993 8.42 -7.99 -19.26
C ASP A 993 8.50 -8.44 -20.73
N ALA A 994 7.82 -9.52 -21.13
CA ALA A 994 7.84 -9.97 -22.52
C ALA A 994 7.22 -8.90 -23.43
N PRO A 995 7.78 -8.65 -24.63
CA PRO A 995 7.09 -7.84 -25.62
C PRO A 995 5.82 -8.58 -26.05
N PHE A 996 4.72 -7.85 -26.11
CA PHE A 996 3.44 -8.36 -26.57
C PHE A 996 2.82 -7.41 -27.58
N VAL A 997 1.92 -7.93 -28.40
CA VAL A 997 1.09 -7.14 -29.32
C VAL A 997 -0.35 -7.25 -28.84
N GLU A 998 -0.97 -6.12 -28.52
CA GLU A 998 -2.38 -6.05 -28.13
C GLU A 998 -3.22 -5.41 -29.23
N TYR A 999 -4.39 -5.98 -29.46
CA TYR A 999 -5.43 -5.43 -30.32
C TYR A 999 -6.67 -5.16 -29.49
N ALA A 1000 -7.22 -3.96 -29.60
CA ALA A 1000 -8.56 -3.65 -29.16
C ALA A 1000 -9.50 -3.58 -30.36
N PHE A 1001 -10.71 -4.12 -30.22
CA PHE A 1001 -11.65 -4.23 -31.31
C PHE A 1001 -13.11 -4.13 -30.85
N GLY A 1002 -13.99 -3.65 -31.72
CA GLY A 1002 -15.42 -3.54 -31.41
C GLY A 1002 -16.25 -3.14 -32.62
N LEU A 1003 -17.58 -3.15 -32.44
CA LEU A 1003 -18.55 -2.79 -33.47
C LEU A 1003 -19.25 -1.48 -33.08
N GLY A 1004 -18.95 -0.39 -33.79
CA GLY A 1004 -19.59 0.91 -33.60
C GLY A 1004 -20.55 1.29 -34.72
N GLU A 1005 -21.23 2.44 -34.58
CA GLU A 1005 -22.19 2.94 -35.58
C GLU A 1005 -21.59 3.12 -36.99
N LYS A 1006 -20.28 3.42 -37.06
CA LYS A 1006 -19.56 3.62 -38.33
C LYS A 1006 -18.94 2.33 -38.89
N GLY A 1007 -19.21 1.17 -38.27
CA GLY A 1007 -18.68 -0.13 -38.65
C GLY A 1007 -17.69 -0.71 -37.63
N SER A 1008 -17.07 -1.83 -38.01
CA SER A 1008 -16.11 -2.56 -37.18
C SER A 1008 -14.76 -1.84 -37.12
N ILE A 1009 -14.23 -1.66 -35.91
CA ILE A 1009 -12.95 -0.99 -35.68
C ILE A 1009 -12.01 -1.94 -34.95
N ALA A 1010 -10.80 -2.14 -35.48
CA ALA A 1010 -9.69 -2.73 -34.76
C ALA A 1010 -8.50 -1.78 -34.76
N PHE A 1011 -7.81 -1.69 -33.62
CA PHE A 1011 -6.55 -0.99 -33.53
C PHE A 1011 -5.60 -1.60 -32.52
N ALA A 1012 -4.30 -1.43 -32.76
CA ALA A 1012 -3.25 -1.89 -31.86
C ALA A 1012 -2.64 -0.68 -31.13
N PRO A 1013 -3.01 -0.42 -29.86
CA PRO A 1013 -2.58 0.78 -29.13
C PRO A 1013 -1.06 0.91 -28.98
N ASP A 1014 -0.33 -0.21 -29.01
CA ASP A 1014 1.11 -0.27 -28.77
C ASP A 1014 1.94 -0.50 -30.05
N ALA A 1015 1.30 -0.59 -31.23
CA ALA A 1015 1.99 -0.82 -32.50
C ALA A 1015 1.84 0.40 -33.44
N PRO A 1016 2.95 1.04 -33.86
CA PRO A 1016 2.91 2.22 -34.73
C PRO A 1016 2.40 1.90 -36.15
N HIS A 1017 2.46 0.64 -36.56
CA HIS A 1017 1.87 0.12 -37.79
C HIS A 1017 1.26 -1.25 -37.49
N TYR A 1018 -0.02 -1.44 -37.80
CA TYR A 1018 -0.72 -2.71 -37.74
C TYR A 1018 -1.60 -2.87 -38.98
N SER A 1019 -1.80 -4.10 -39.43
CA SER A 1019 -2.58 -4.43 -40.62
C SER A 1019 -3.69 -5.45 -40.35
N ALA A 1020 -3.91 -5.79 -39.07
CA ALA A 1020 -5.01 -6.64 -38.65
C ALA A 1020 -6.37 -6.17 -39.18
N ASN A 1021 -7.14 -7.12 -39.70
CA ASN A 1021 -8.43 -6.88 -40.33
C ASN A 1021 -9.56 -7.44 -39.47
N LEU A 1022 -10.48 -6.56 -39.07
CA LEU A 1022 -11.68 -6.92 -38.33
C LEU A 1022 -12.90 -6.93 -39.25
N SER A 1023 -13.75 -7.94 -39.09
CA SER A 1023 -15.14 -7.92 -39.53
C SER A 1023 -16.03 -8.24 -38.35
N ALA A 1024 -17.12 -7.50 -38.20
CA ALA A 1024 -18.06 -7.72 -37.13
C ALA A 1024 -19.51 -7.51 -37.59
N GLN A 1025 -20.43 -8.28 -37.03
CA GLN A 1025 -21.87 -8.16 -37.28
C GLN A 1025 -22.62 -8.50 -36.00
N ARG A 1026 -23.68 -7.74 -35.71
CA ARG A 1026 -24.58 -8.03 -34.59
C ARG A 1026 -25.93 -8.56 -35.10
N GLU A 1027 -26.44 -9.59 -34.45
CA GLU A 1027 -27.75 -10.20 -34.69
C GLU A 1027 -28.44 -10.44 -33.33
N GLY A 1028 -29.46 -9.64 -33.02
CA GLY A 1028 -30.11 -9.69 -31.71
C GLY A 1028 -29.15 -9.32 -30.57
N ASP A 1029 -29.01 -10.22 -29.60
CA ASP A 1029 -28.12 -10.14 -28.44
C ASP A 1029 -26.73 -10.73 -28.71
N LYS A 1030 -26.40 -11.05 -29.98
CA LYS A 1030 -25.10 -11.65 -30.33
C LYS A 1030 -24.31 -10.79 -31.27
N THR A 1031 -23.06 -10.51 -30.91
CA THR A 1031 -22.08 -9.88 -31.78
C THR A 1031 -21.01 -10.89 -32.20
N PHE A 1032 -20.91 -11.10 -33.51
CA PHE A 1032 -19.91 -11.95 -34.14
C PHE A 1032 -18.73 -11.11 -34.58
N TYR A 1033 -17.52 -11.52 -34.21
CA TYR A 1033 -16.26 -10.90 -34.59
C TYR A 1033 -15.35 -11.92 -35.29
N ARG A 1034 -14.71 -11.47 -36.36
CA ARG A 1034 -13.58 -12.15 -36.99
C ARG A 1034 -12.40 -11.21 -37.06
N LEU A 1035 -11.32 -11.55 -36.37
CA LEU A 1035 -10.05 -10.81 -36.42
C LEU A 1035 -9.00 -11.65 -37.16
N LEU A 1036 -8.51 -11.12 -38.27
CA LEU A 1036 -7.36 -11.64 -39.01
C LEU A 1036 -6.13 -10.85 -38.60
N VAL A 1037 -5.18 -11.51 -37.93
CA VAL A 1037 -3.91 -10.93 -37.48
C VAL A 1037 -2.79 -11.43 -38.40
N PRO A 1038 -2.23 -10.56 -39.26
CA PRO A 1038 -1.10 -10.93 -40.09
C PRO A 1038 0.10 -11.37 -39.26
N TRP A 1039 0.77 -12.44 -39.67
CA TRP A 1039 1.97 -12.91 -38.98
C TRP A 1039 3.12 -11.88 -38.99
N SER A 1040 3.11 -10.97 -39.97
CA SER A 1040 3.99 -9.80 -40.02
C SER A 1040 3.80 -8.84 -38.85
N ASP A 1041 2.55 -8.63 -38.38
CA ASP A 1041 2.28 -7.77 -37.23
C ASP A 1041 2.84 -8.38 -35.93
N LEU A 1042 2.86 -9.72 -35.85
CA LEU A 1042 3.42 -10.47 -34.72
C LEU A 1042 4.92 -10.70 -34.83
N ALA A 1043 5.55 -10.30 -35.94
CA ALA A 1043 6.97 -10.50 -36.25
C ALA A 1043 7.46 -11.96 -36.07
N VAL A 1044 6.60 -12.93 -36.43
CA VAL A 1044 6.93 -14.36 -36.35
C VAL A 1044 6.54 -15.10 -37.62
N THR A 1045 7.24 -16.19 -37.92
CA THR A 1045 6.87 -17.10 -39.02
C THR A 1045 6.12 -18.29 -38.44
N PRO A 1046 4.86 -18.54 -38.85
CA PRO A 1046 4.06 -19.60 -38.27
C PRO A 1046 4.55 -20.98 -38.69
N ARG A 1047 4.42 -21.95 -37.79
CA ARG A 1047 4.59 -23.37 -38.09
C ARG A 1047 3.71 -24.19 -37.17
N ALA A 1048 3.26 -25.35 -37.65
CA ALA A 1048 2.59 -26.32 -36.80
C ALA A 1048 3.49 -26.65 -35.59
N GLY A 1049 2.88 -26.64 -34.41
CA GLY A 1049 3.52 -26.84 -33.13
C GLY A 1049 4.14 -25.63 -32.45
N MET A 1050 4.04 -24.44 -33.06
CA MET A 1050 4.50 -23.21 -32.42
C MET A 1050 3.58 -22.81 -31.27
N PRO A 1051 4.08 -22.70 -30.02
CA PRO A 1051 3.32 -22.10 -28.94
C PRO A 1051 3.39 -20.57 -29.01
N ILE A 1052 2.31 -19.91 -28.62
CA ILE A 1052 2.14 -18.47 -28.50
C ILE A 1052 1.41 -18.20 -27.19
N GLY A 1053 1.80 -17.16 -26.46
CA GLY A 1053 1.01 -16.71 -25.30
C GLY A 1053 -0.15 -15.88 -25.80
N ALA A 1054 -1.38 -16.18 -25.38
CA ALA A 1054 -2.55 -15.39 -25.76
C ALA A 1054 -3.48 -15.15 -24.55
N SER A 1055 -4.09 -13.97 -24.49
CA SER A 1055 -5.18 -13.67 -23.57
C SER A 1055 -6.21 -12.81 -24.28
N LEU A 1056 -7.50 -13.00 -23.98
CA LEU A 1056 -8.60 -12.22 -24.53
C LEU A 1056 -9.51 -11.77 -23.38
N ILE A 1057 -9.96 -10.52 -23.42
CA ILE A 1057 -11.06 -10.03 -22.57
C ILE A 1057 -12.15 -9.41 -23.44
N VAL A 1058 -13.40 -9.49 -23.00
CA VAL A 1058 -14.53 -8.78 -23.60
C VAL A 1058 -15.17 -7.92 -22.53
N ASN A 1059 -15.14 -6.62 -22.77
CA ASN A 1059 -15.63 -5.58 -21.89
C ASN A 1059 -17.15 -5.45 -22.02
N ASP A 1060 -17.75 -5.06 -20.90
CA ASP A 1060 -19.20 -5.02 -20.71
C ASP A 1060 -19.65 -3.66 -20.16
N ASN A 1061 -20.69 -3.07 -20.74
CA ASN A 1061 -21.18 -1.73 -20.49
C ASN A 1061 -22.64 -1.51 -20.94
N ASP A 1062 -23.59 -2.02 -20.17
CA ASP A 1062 -25.02 -1.76 -20.44
C ASP A 1062 -25.54 -0.35 -20.06
N GLY A 1063 -24.66 0.63 -19.84
CA GLY A 1063 -25.08 1.90 -19.24
C GLY A 1063 -24.08 3.05 -19.32
N PRO A 1064 -24.00 3.92 -18.30
CA PRO A 1064 -23.18 5.13 -18.38
C PRO A 1064 -21.68 4.85 -18.21
N ARG A 1065 -21.29 3.64 -17.81
CA ARG A 1065 -19.89 3.24 -17.56
C ARG A 1065 -19.75 1.72 -17.56
N ARG A 1066 -18.57 1.25 -17.97
CA ARG A 1066 -18.15 -0.15 -17.94
C ARG A 1066 -18.47 -0.84 -16.60
N GLN A 1067 -19.12 -1.99 -16.69
CA GLN A 1067 -19.50 -2.82 -15.56
C GLN A 1067 -18.40 -3.81 -15.16
N GLY A 1068 -17.69 -4.36 -16.15
CA GLY A 1068 -16.63 -5.34 -15.95
C GLY A 1068 -16.11 -5.89 -17.27
N TRP A 1069 -15.63 -7.13 -17.23
CA TRP A 1069 -15.27 -7.90 -18.42
C TRP A 1069 -15.24 -9.41 -18.13
N LEU A 1070 -15.52 -10.22 -19.15
CA LEU A 1070 -15.19 -11.65 -19.16
C LEU A 1070 -13.79 -11.87 -19.75
N GLY A 1071 -13.02 -12.77 -19.15
CA GLY A 1071 -11.64 -13.05 -19.56
C GLY A 1071 -11.36 -14.50 -19.96
N TRP A 1072 -10.89 -14.70 -21.18
CA TRP A 1072 -10.15 -15.90 -21.59
C TRP A 1072 -8.66 -15.70 -21.33
N GLY A 1073 -8.25 -15.97 -20.08
CA GLY A 1073 -6.91 -15.68 -19.58
C GLY A 1073 -6.85 -14.41 -18.74
N SER A 1074 -5.65 -14.05 -18.27
CA SER A 1074 -5.42 -12.85 -17.46
C SER A 1074 -4.19 -12.08 -17.96
N GLY A 1075 -3.90 -10.93 -17.36
CA GLY A 1075 -2.75 -10.10 -17.75
C GLY A 1075 -3.04 -9.06 -18.84
N ILE A 1076 -4.32 -8.73 -19.07
CA ILE A 1076 -4.76 -7.58 -19.90
C ILE A 1076 -5.51 -6.53 -19.07
N GLY A 1077 -6.54 -6.94 -18.31
CA GLY A 1077 -7.46 -6.02 -17.63
C GLY A 1077 -6.93 -5.44 -16.30
N LEU A 1078 -6.31 -6.27 -15.44
CA LEU A 1078 -5.76 -5.84 -14.14
C LEU A 1078 -4.28 -5.41 -14.21
N SER A 1079 -3.54 -5.96 -15.16
CA SER A 1079 -2.12 -5.70 -15.40
C SER A 1079 -1.83 -5.94 -16.89
N LYS A 1080 -0.66 -5.53 -17.38
CA LYS A 1080 -0.17 -5.87 -18.72
C LYS A 1080 1.00 -6.84 -18.56
N ASN A 1081 0.67 -8.11 -18.32
CA ASN A 1081 1.64 -9.12 -17.87
C ASN A 1081 1.52 -10.41 -18.70
N PRO A 1082 2.39 -10.59 -19.70
CA PRO A 1082 2.35 -11.77 -20.56
C PRO A 1082 2.68 -13.10 -19.88
N ALA A 1083 3.28 -13.09 -18.68
CA ALA A 1083 3.46 -14.32 -17.91
C ALA A 1083 2.13 -14.96 -17.49
N LEU A 1084 1.05 -14.17 -17.47
CA LEU A 1084 -0.30 -14.60 -17.12
C LEU A 1084 -1.14 -15.06 -18.32
N TYR A 1085 -0.62 -14.94 -19.55
CA TYR A 1085 -1.33 -15.37 -20.75
C TYR A 1085 -1.56 -16.89 -20.76
N ARG A 1086 -2.54 -17.37 -21.50
CA ARG A 1086 -2.75 -18.80 -21.74
C ARG A 1086 -1.86 -19.29 -22.88
N ASP A 1087 -1.63 -20.59 -22.93
CA ASP A 1087 -0.88 -21.21 -24.02
C ASP A 1087 -1.80 -21.44 -25.22
N LEU A 1088 -1.46 -20.89 -26.39
CA LEU A 1088 -2.10 -21.15 -27.68
C LEU A 1088 -1.09 -21.84 -28.61
N VAL A 1089 -1.39 -23.06 -29.06
CA VAL A 1089 -0.50 -23.85 -29.92
C VAL A 1089 -1.05 -23.91 -31.33
N LEU A 1090 -0.25 -23.55 -32.33
CA LEU A 1090 -0.62 -23.73 -33.74
C LEU A 1090 -0.65 -25.23 -34.06
N GLY A 1091 -1.80 -25.75 -34.47
CA GLY A 1091 -2.02 -27.15 -34.79
C GLY A 1091 -1.83 -27.45 -36.28
N GLU A 1092 -1.77 -28.75 -36.61
CA GLU A 1092 -1.93 -29.23 -37.98
C GLU A 1092 -3.35 -28.98 -38.50
N ALA A 1093 -3.58 -29.22 -39.80
CA ALA A 1093 -4.93 -29.23 -40.34
C ALA A 1093 -5.78 -30.30 -39.64
N LEU A 1094 -7.05 -29.99 -39.37
CA LEU A 1094 -7.97 -30.99 -38.84
C LEU A 1094 -8.11 -32.11 -39.87
N THR A 1095 -7.72 -33.32 -39.49
CA THR A 1095 -8.06 -34.52 -40.29
C THR A 1095 -9.56 -34.71 -40.16
N THR A 1096 -10.30 -34.50 -41.24
CA THR A 1096 -11.73 -34.82 -41.30
C THR A 1096 -11.89 -36.31 -40.94
N PRO A 1097 -12.73 -36.68 -39.96
CA PRO A 1097 -13.32 -38.00 -39.93
C PRO A 1097 -14.22 -38.21 -41.15
#